data_AF-A0A257LDC7-F1
#
_entry.id   AF-A0A257LDC7-F1
#
_cell.length_a   1.000
_cell.length_b   1.000
_cell.length_c   1.000
_cell.angle_alpha   90.00
_cell.angle_beta   90.00
_cell.angle_gamma   90.00
#
_symmetry.space_group_name_H-M   'P 1'
#
loop_
_entity.id
_entity.type
_entity.pdbx_description
1 polymer ?
#
loop_
_entity_poly.entity_id
_entity_poly.type
_entity_poly.pdbx_seq_one_letter_code
_entity_poly.pdbx_strand_id
1 'polypeptide(L)'
;MENNNHTWSFSTVGGVKRVNLESGADLLALESLDQKLWTALSCPVNGLEIDAKTLELIDTDKDGQIRVPEILEAVKWIMSILKNPNDLLKQEEVLPLNAINTGTEQGMYLLKCAQIILTNLGKKDANTISVEDTVDFTKIFAATPFNGDGIITEDSCENDDLKKLIAEIILCVGSKDDRGGKLGVDQALVDSFFDQCTQYAAWQLDSQANTQTILPLEQQTDAAYEAWQAVKHKIEDYYLRCKLAAFDPQTTDTLNQLTARVEFIAAKDLSECHDEISNYPLAKIEAGKAMPLSTGINPSWETAMQTFKASVVDVVLPGKSSLTEADYLSIVAKLTPYGTWKTQKAGTAVEQLGIERINELLGSDVRNVLNQLIAQDTDLADEAESMIVVDKLVRYYRDLFRLLKNFVTFFDFYTPGSKAIFQAGTLYIDQRSCTLCIRVNDMAKHDSMVALSGMFLIYCKCVSKSSGQEMIIVAALTNGDIDNLIVGRNAVFYDRTGLDWDATVIKIVDNPISIRQAFWTPYRKVSRFIETQVNKFAAAQDNKVQSQATESIEKKAAAADAHASKSVAAPSAPATVNVNTAPPPPPFDVGKFVGIFAAISLALGAIGAAIASIVAGFMALTWWKMPLAVLGIIMLISGPAMIMAYLKLRKRNLAPILDANGWAINAKATVNISFGNLLTQIASLPLNSRVNLNDPFSKKGVPIWKIVLGAMLMASATIYILFRLGILGLW
;
A
#
# COMPACT_ATOMS: atom_id res chain seq x y z
N MET A 1 2.41 -42.50 41.90
CA MET A 1 2.59 -41.10 41.47
C MET A 1 1.33 -40.71 40.75
N GLU A 2 0.60 -39.73 41.25
CA GLU A 2 -0.63 -39.25 40.61
C GLU A 2 -0.25 -38.26 39.51
N ASN A 3 -0.80 -38.43 38.31
CA ASN A 3 -0.69 -37.40 37.27
C ASN A 3 -1.51 -36.19 37.74
N ASN A 4 -0.83 -35.11 38.10
CA ASN A 4 -1.44 -33.89 38.60
C ASN A 4 -2.06 -33.09 37.43
N ASN A 5 -3.12 -33.64 36.84
CA ASN A 5 -3.79 -33.08 35.66
C ASN A 5 -4.31 -31.67 35.97
N HIS A 6 -3.87 -30.70 35.16
CA HIS A 6 -4.37 -29.33 35.22
C HIS A 6 -5.91 -29.30 35.07
N THR A 7 -6.58 -28.58 35.96
CA THR A 7 -8.06 -28.55 36.06
C THR A 7 -8.61 -27.32 35.36
N TRP A 8 -8.95 -27.48 34.08
CA TRP A 8 -9.48 -26.43 33.22
C TRP A 8 -10.85 -25.88 33.65
N SER A 9 -10.95 -24.55 33.78
CA SER A 9 -12.21 -23.82 33.96
C SER A 9 -12.85 -23.48 32.60
N PHE A 10 -14.19 -23.50 32.52
CA PHE A 10 -14.94 -23.26 31.27
C PHE A 10 -16.24 -22.47 31.47
N SER A 11 -16.39 -21.36 30.76
CA SER A 11 -17.64 -20.58 30.69
C SER A 11 -18.47 -20.91 29.45
N THR A 12 -19.80 -20.80 29.54
CA THR A 12 -20.68 -20.91 28.36
C THR A 12 -21.04 -19.53 27.84
N VAL A 13 -20.31 -19.06 26.82
CA VAL A 13 -20.41 -17.69 26.29
C VAL A 13 -20.58 -17.74 24.77
N GLY A 14 -21.49 -16.91 24.24
CA GLY A 14 -21.90 -16.98 22.82
C GLY A 14 -22.59 -18.30 22.43
N GLY A 15 -23.10 -19.07 23.40
CA GLY A 15 -23.69 -20.40 23.18
C GLY A 15 -22.66 -21.51 22.94
N VAL A 16 -21.39 -21.29 23.27
CA VAL A 16 -20.28 -22.24 23.14
C VAL A 16 -19.56 -22.34 24.49
N LYS A 17 -19.04 -23.53 24.85
CA LYS A 17 -18.10 -23.65 25.98
C LYS A 17 -16.75 -23.10 25.55
N ARG A 18 -16.23 -22.12 26.27
CA ARG A 18 -14.93 -21.47 26.06
C ARG A 18 -14.10 -21.66 27.31
N VAL A 19 -12.81 -21.96 27.16
CA VAL A 19 -11.89 -22.06 28.30
C VAL A 19 -11.79 -20.68 28.99
N ASN A 20 -11.60 -20.68 30.30
CA ASN A 20 -11.22 -19.48 31.03
C ASN A 20 -9.70 -19.49 31.23
N LEU A 21 -9.05 -18.34 31.08
CA LEU A 21 -7.64 -18.15 31.43
C LEU A 21 -7.61 -17.18 32.63
N GLU A 22 -7.61 -17.76 33.83
CA GLU A 22 -7.76 -17.11 35.13
C GLU A 22 -6.49 -17.21 36.00
N SER A 23 -5.56 -18.10 35.65
CA SER A 23 -4.26 -18.22 36.32
C SER A 23 -3.08 -18.40 35.35
N GLY A 24 -1.87 -18.11 35.82
CA GLY A 24 -0.64 -18.43 35.10
C GLY A 24 -0.37 -19.94 34.95
N ALA A 25 -1.01 -20.79 35.75
CA ALA A 25 -0.96 -22.24 35.56
C ALA A 25 -1.77 -22.69 34.33
N ASP A 26 -2.79 -21.93 33.95
CA ASP A 26 -3.59 -22.15 32.74
C ASP A 26 -2.76 -21.83 31.49
N LEU A 27 -1.88 -20.82 31.58
CA LEU A 27 -0.93 -20.46 30.52
C LEU A 27 0.15 -21.54 30.36
N LEU A 28 0.73 -22.02 31.47
CA LEU A 28 1.67 -23.14 31.45
C LEU A 28 1.04 -24.44 30.91
N ALA A 29 -0.24 -24.67 31.17
CA ALA A 29 -0.96 -25.86 30.69
C ALA A 29 -1.45 -25.74 29.24
N LEU A 30 -1.37 -24.57 28.58
CA LEU A 30 -2.08 -24.24 27.35
C LEU A 30 -1.83 -25.20 26.17
N GLU A 31 -0.64 -25.81 26.09
CA GLU A 31 -0.31 -26.84 25.10
C GLU A 31 -1.16 -28.13 25.24
N SER A 32 -1.61 -28.44 26.46
CA SER A 32 -2.46 -29.62 26.73
C SER A 32 -3.94 -29.41 26.37
N LEU A 33 -4.35 -28.18 26.04
CA LEU A 33 -5.73 -27.86 25.67
C LEU A 33 -6.00 -28.21 24.20
N ASP A 34 -6.92 -29.15 23.96
CA ASP A 34 -7.34 -29.52 22.59
C ASP A 34 -7.69 -28.28 21.76
N GLN A 35 -6.96 -28.07 20.66
CA GLN A 35 -7.09 -26.93 19.76
C GLN A 35 -8.53 -26.74 19.24
N LYS A 36 -9.35 -27.80 19.19
CA LYS A 36 -10.79 -27.72 18.87
C LYS A 36 -11.60 -26.85 19.84
N LEU A 37 -11.07 -26.56 21.02
CA LEU A 37 -11.68 -25.70 22.05
C LEU A 37 -11.24 -24.22 21.95
N TRP A 38 -10.26 -23.91 21.10
CA TRP A 38 -9.80 -22.55 20.84
C TRP A 38 -10.74 -21.82 19.88
N THR A 39 -10.81 -20.48 19.97
CA THR A 39 -11.73 -19.70 19.14
C THR A 39 -11.17 -19.45 17.74
N ALA A 40 -9.93 -19.00 17.66
CA ALA A 40 -9.15 -18.91 16.43
C ALA A 40 -8.04 -19.97 16.42
N LEU A 41 -7.61 -20.37 15.22
CA LEU A 41 -6.43 -21.20 14.97
C LEU A 41 -5.33 -20.43 14.21
N SER A 42 -5.68 -19.30 13.58
CA SER A 42 -4.73 -18.27 13.15
C SER A 42 -5.37 -16.88 13.21
N CYS A 43 -4.52 -15.85 13.25
CA CYS A 43 -4.90 -14.45 13.06
C CYS A 43 -3.84 -13.69 12.24
N PRO A 44 -4.23 -12.68 11.44
CA PRO A 44 -3.28 -11.88 10.68
C PRO A 44 -2.42 -11.02 11.62
N VAL A 45 -1.15 -10.81 11.25
CA VAL A 45 -0.26 -9.82 11.90
C VAL A 45 -0.76 -8.38 11.70
N ASN A 46 -1.48 -8.13 10.61
CA ASN A 46 -1.86 -6.78 10.18
C ASN A 46 -3.35 -6.45 10.35
N GLY A 47 -3.64 -5.17 10.63
CA GLY A 47 -5.00 -4.64 10.77
C GLY A 47 -5.66 -4.90 12.12
N LEU A 48 -4.89 -5.35 13.12
CA LEU A 48 -5.35 -5.56 14.50
C LEU A 48 -4.97 -4.39 15.42
N GLU A 49 -5.76 -4.24 16.48
CA GLU A 49 -5.69 -3.15 17.46
C GLU A 49 -4.91 -3.60 18.71
N ILE A 50 -3.64 -3.94 18.47
CA ILE A 50 -2.59 -4.35 19.40
C ILE A 50 -1.25 -3.93 18.77
N ASP A 51 -0.14 -3.93 19.50
CA ASP A 51 1.15 -3.56 18.92
C ASP A 51 1.54 -4.50 17.76
N ALA A 52 1.72 -3.93 16.56
CA ALA A 52 2.04 -4.69 15.36
C ALA A 52 3.42 -5.36 15.47
N LYS A 53 4.37 -4.74 16.17
CA LYS A 53 5.71 -5.31 16.34
C LYS A 53 5.72 -6.52 17.27
N THR A 54 4.90 -6.55 18.32
CA THR A 54 4.62 -7.77 19.09
C THR A 54 4.13 -8.90 18.18
N LEU A 55 3.24 -8.60 17.22
CA LEU A 55 2.74 -9.61 16.28
C LEU A 55 3.83 -10.09 15.31
N GLU A 56 4.63 -9.19 14.73
CA GLU A 56 5.81 -9.54 13.91
C GLU A 56 6.88 -10.37 14.65
N LEU A 57 6.94 -10.31 15.97
CA LEU A 57 7.88 -11.09 16.79
C LEU A 57 7.36 -12.49 17.14
N ILE A 58 6.04 -12.70 17.00
CA ILE A 58 5.37 -14.00 17.15
C ILE A 58 5.27 -14.72 15.80
N ASP A 59 5.13 -13.98 14.70
CA ASP A 59 5.22 -14.51 13.32
C ASP A 59 6.67 -14.90 12.99
N THR A 60 6.96 -16.19 13.20
CA THR A 60 8.32 -16.76 13.11
C THR A 60 8.72 -17.13 11.69
N ASP A 61 7.78 -17.59 10.86
CA ASP A 61 8.02 -17.95 9.45
C ASP A 61 7.83 -16.78 8.48
N LYS A 62 7.20 -15.68 8.94
CA LYS A 62 6.95 -14.42 8.23
C LYS A 62 5.94 -14.55 7.10
N ASP A 63 5.00 -15.50 7.18
CA ASP A 63 3.88 -15.60 6.25
C ASP A 63 2.73 -14.60 6.52
N GLY A 64 2.81 -13.86 7.63
CA GLY A 64 1.83 -12.84 8.02
C GLY A 64 0.63 -13.37 8.83
N GLN A 65 0.64 -14.65 9.23
CA GLN A 65 -0.42 -15.32 9.97
C GLN A 65 0.12 -16.06 11.19
N ILE A 66 -0.07 -15.47 12.37
CA ILE A 66 0.26 -16.13 13.65
C ILE A 66 -0.65 -17.35 13.85
N ARG A 67 -0.03 -18.51 14.08
CA ARG A 67 -0.69 -19.83 14.25
C ARG A 67 -0.57 -20.34 15.69
N VAL A 68 -1.35 -21.38 16.01
CA VAL A 68 -1.32 -22.02 17.35
C VAL A 68 0.09 -22.42 17.83
N PRO A 69 0.99 -23.03 17.01
CA PRO A 69 2.33 -23.40 17.47
C PRO A 69 3.13 -22.20 17.98
N GLU A 70 3.10 -21.09 17.26
CA GLU A 70 3.85 -19.87 17.57
C GLU A 70 3.30 -19.17 18.82
N ILE A 71 1.97 -19.17 18.99
CA ILE A 71 1.34 -18.75 20.25
C ILE A 71 1.84 -19.61 21.43
N LEU A 72 1.95 -20.94 21.25
CA LEU A 72 2.44 -21.84 22.29
C LEU A 72 3.94 -21.65 22.57
N GLU A 73 4.76 -21.41 21.55
CA GLU A 73 6.19 -21.11 21.71
C GLU A 73 6.42 -19.76 22.37
N ALA A 74 5.66 -18.73 21.98
CA ALA A 74 5.68 -17.42 22.62
C ALA A 74 5.29 -17.50 24.10
N VAL A 75 4.27 -18.28 24.44
CA VAL A 75 3.87 -18.56 25.83
C VAL A 75 4.94 -19.34 26.58
N LYS A 76 5.47 -20.44 26.03
CA LYS A 76 6.55 -21.23 26.66
C LYS A 76 7.77 -20.37 26.99
N TRP A 77 8.18 -19.51 26.05
CA TRP A 77 9.35 -18.65 26.22
C TRP A 77 9.12 -17.59 27.30
N ILE A 78 8.03 -16.82 27.27
CA ILE A 78 7.79 -15.81 28.32
C ILE A 78 7.60 -16.44 29.71
N MET A 79 7.05 -17.67 29.76
CA MET A 79 6.88 -18.42 31.01
C MET A 79 8.19 -18.98 31.60
N SER A 80 9.27 -19.13 30.82
CA SER A 80 10.59 -19.50 31.39
C SER A 80 11.33 -18.28 31.93
N ILE A 81 11.16 -17.12 31.29
CA ILE A 81 11.81 -15.85 31.66
C ILE A 81 11.12 -15.13 32.82
N LEU A 82 9.81 -15.32 33.03
CA LEU A 82 9.10 -14.72 34.17
C LEU A 82 9.15 -15.57 35.43
N LYS A 83 9.43 -14.92 36.57
CA LYS A 83 9.49 -15.53 37.91
C LYS A 83 8.11 -15.92 38.46
N ASN A 84 7.05 -15.25 38.00
CA ASN A 84 5.67 -15.51 38.37
C ASN A 84 4.76 -15.44 37.13
N PRO A 85 4.34 -16.59 36.57
CA PRO A 85 3.37 -16.70 35.47
C PRO A 85 2.10 -15.84 35.59
N ASN A 86 1.66 -15.50 36.80
CA ASN A 86 0.45 -14.71 37.01
C ASN A 86 0.62 -13.22 36.68
N ASP A 87 1.85 -12.72 36.53
CA ASP A 87 2.07 -11.29 36.28
C ASP A 87 1.56 -10.84 34.89
N LEU A 88 1.60 -11.72 33.88
CA LEU A 88 0.99 -11.46 32.55
C LEU A 88 -0.51 -11.15 32.63
N LEU A 89 -1.23 -11.69 33.62
CA LEU A 89 -2.68 -11.54 33.73
C LEU A 89 -3.08 -10.11 34.12
N LYS A 90 -2.14 -9.31 34.64
CA LYS A 90 -2.36 -7.90 34.99
C LYS A 90 -2.40 -6.98 33.78
N GLN A 91 -1.74 -7.36 32.68
CA GLN A 91 -1.59 -6.55 31.47
C GLN A 91 -0.91 -5.17 31.73
N GLU A 92 0.13 -5.17 32.57
CA GLU A 92 0.91 -3.97 32.91
C GLU A 92 1.71 -3.45 31.70
N GLU A 93 1.77 -2.13 31.52
CA GLU A 93 2.45 -1.48 30.38
C GLU A 93 3.99 -1.46 30.50
N VAL A 94 4.52 -1.68 31.70
CA VAL A 94 5.96 -1.69 32.02
C VAL A 94 6.33 -2.98 32.74
N LEU A 95 7.50 -3.55 32.43
CA LEU A 95 8.03 -4.76 33.06
C LEU A 95 8.85 -4.39 34.32
N PRO A 96 8.49 -4.89 35.51
CA PRO A 96 9.36 -4.79 36.69
C PRO A 96 10.60 -5.68 36.54
N LEU A 97 11.80 -5.14 36.75
CA LEU A 97 13.06 -5.89 36.60
C LEU A 97 13.14 -7.08 37.57
N ASN A 98 12.47 -7.00 38.73
CA ASN A 98 12.40 -8.08 39.72
C ASN A 98 11.41 -9.21 39.37
N ALA A 99 10.63 -9.07 38.30
CA ALA A 99 9.79 -10.13 37.74
C ALA A 99 10.58 -11.09 36.82
N ILE A 100 11.80 -10.73 36.42
CA ILE A 100 12.68 -11.58 35.60
C ILE A 100 13.26 -12.74 36.44
N ASN A 101 13.27 -13.94 35.87
CA ASN A 101 13.66 -15.18 36.51
C ASN A 101 15.19 -15.40 36.50
N THR A 102 15.87 -14.82 37.48
CA THR A 102 17.31 -15.03 37.73
C THR A 102 17.69 -16.45 38.17
N GLY A 103 16.74 -17.40 38.23
CA GLY A 103 17.02 -18.83 38.36
C GLY A 103 17.46 -19.52 37.06
N THR A 104 17.55 -18.78 35.95
CA THR A 104 18.00 -19.27 34.64
C THR A 104 19.11 -18.39 34.08
N GLU A 105 20.03 -18.96 33.29
CA GLU A 105 21.11 -18.20 32.64
C GLU A 105 20.53 -17.11 31.72
N GLN A 106 19.55 -17.47 30.88
CA GLN A 106 18.86 -16.53 30.00
C GLN A 106 18.15 -15.40 30.77
N GLY A 107 17.51 -15.69 31.91
CA GLY A 107 16.86 -14.67 32.74
C GLY A 107 17.86 -13.75 33.49
N MET A 108 19.00 -14.29 33.95
CA MET A 108 20.09 -13.46 34.50
C MET A 108 20.67 -12.54 33.43
N TYR A 109 20.86 -13.05 32.21
CA TYR A 109 21.44 -12.30 31.10
C TYR A 109 20.51 -11.21 30.59
N LEU A 110 19.21 -11.50 30.39
CA LEU A 110 18.22 -10.49 30.01
C LEU A 110 18.04 -9.39 31.07
N LEU A 111 18.21 -9.70 32.35
CA LEU A 111 18.26 -8.69 33.41
C LEU A 111 19.49 -7.76 33.27
N LYS A 112 20.68 -8.31 32.95
CA LYS A 112 21.89 -7.52 32.67
C LYS A 112 21.65 -6.60 31.45
N CYS A 113 21.13 -7.13 30.35
CA CYS A 113 20.85 -6.35 29.14
C CYS A 113 19.82 -5.23 29.39
N ALA A 114 18.74 -5.50 30.14
CA ALA A 114 17.76 -4.47 30.52
C ALA A 114 18.38 -3.35 31.39
N GLN A 115 19.31 -3.70 32.29
CA GLN A 115 20.06 -2.72 33.09
C GLN A 115 21.04 -1.90 32.24
N ILE A 116 21.66 -2.47 31.20
CA ILE A 116 22.50 -1.76 30.24
C ILE A 116 21.65 -0.76 29.44
N ILE A 117 20.52 -1.19 28.85
CA ILE A 117 19.60 -0.32 28.10
C ILE A 117 19.17 0.87 28.96
N LEU A 118 18.71 0.62 30.20
CA LEU A 118 18.34 1.69 31.13
C LEU A 118 19.54 2.60 31.50
N THR A 119 20.76 2.08 31.55
CA THR A 119 21.97 2.89 31.80
C THR A 119 22.30 3.80 30.61
N ASN A 120 22.27 3.28 29.38
CA ASN A 120 22.51 4.05 28.16
C ASN A 120 21.47 5.18 27.98
N LEU A 121 20.21 4.93 28.37
CA LEU A 121 19.13 5.92 28.39
C LEU A 121 19.20 6.91 29.59
N GLY A 122 20.25 6.84 30.44
CA GLY A 122 20.43 7.70 31.61
C GLY A 122 19.50 7.38 32.80
N LYS A 123 18.77 6.26 32.75
CA LYS A 123 17.77 5.78 33.72
C LYS A 123 18.31 4.71 34.68
N LYS A 124 19.60 4.73 35.02
CA LYS A 124 20.30 3.67 35.80
C LYS A 124 19.58 3.21 37.10
N ASP A 125 18.84 4.11 37.76
CA ASP A 125 18.17 3.87 39.05
C ASP A 125 16.70 3.38 38.88
N ALA A 126 16.25 3.12 37.65
CA ALA A 126 14.91 2.63 37.35
C ALA A 126 14.76 1.14 37.67
N ASN A 127 13.62 0.78 38.25
CA ASN A 127 13.29 -0.60 38.62
C ASN A 127 12.32 -1.28 37.63
N THR A 128 12.02 -0.60 36.53
CA THR A 128 11.06 -0.98 35.47
C THR A 128 11.60 -0.56 34.11
N ILE A 129 11.28 -1.32 33.07
CA ILE A 129 11.57 -1.01 31.68
C ILE A 129 10.28 -1.08 30.84
N SER A 130 10.08 -0.15 29.90
CA SER A 130 8.91 -0.13 29.01
C SER A 130 9.29 -0.41 27.55
N VAL A 131 8.30 -0.61 26.68
CA VAL A 131 8.55 -0.82 25.24
C VAL A 131 9.12 0.44 24.59
N GLU A 132 8.79 1.61 25.14
CA GLU A 132 9.31 2.91 24.70
C GLU A 132 10.79 3.09 25.09
N ASP A 133 11.32 2.31 26.04
CA ASP A 133 12.76 2.18 26.34
C ASP A 133 13.50 1.25 25.35
N THR A 134 12.79 0.42 24.58
CA THR A 134 13.40 -0.58 23.69
C THR A 134 13.16 -0.34 22.19
N VAL A 135 12.25 0.59 21.84
CA VAL A 135 11.93 0.94 20.44
C VAL A 135 13.08 1.62 19.70
N ASP A 136 13.85 2.47 20.38
CA ASP A 136 14.83 3.36 19.74
C ASP A 136 16.26 2.81 19.85
N PHE A 137 16.52 1.72 19.14
CA PHE A 137 17.85 1.08 19.08
C PHE A 137 18.96 2.07 18.71
N THR A 138 18.68 3.02 17.82
CA THR A 138 19.62 4.09 17.47
C THR A 138 20.00 4.92 18.70
N LYS A 139 19.07 5.36 19.55
CA LYS A 139 19.42 6.02 20.82
C LYS A 139 20.11 5.11 21.84
N ILE A 140 19.83 3.81 21.84
CA ILE A 140 20.47 2.85 22.75
C ILE A 140 21.96 2.65 22.37
N PHE A 141 22.28 2.68 21.08
CA PHE A 141 23.64 2.44 20.57
C PHE A 141 24.42 3.71 20.15
N ALA A 142 23.79 4.87 19.94
CA ALA A 142 24.46 6.12 19.56
C ALA A 142 25.40 6.72 20.65
N ALA A 143 25.48 6.07 21.82
CA ALA A 143 26.42 6.40 22.90
C ALA A 143 27.47 5.30 23.14
N THR A 144 27.48 4.21 22.35
CA THR A 144 28.40 3.08 22.49
C THR A 144 29.35 3.01 21.30
N PRO A 145 30.68 3.17 21.47
CA PRO A 145 31.69 3.09 20.39
C PRO A 145 31.73 1.76 19.62
N PHE A 146 31.18 0.70 20.21
CA PHE A 146 31.02 -0.63 19.65
C PHE A 146 29.60 -1.12 19.99
N ASN A 147 28.91 -1.72 19.03
CA ASN A 147 27.53 -2.18 19.15
C ASN A 147 27.25 -3.54 18.48
N GLY A 148 28.25 -4.24 17.95
CA GLY A 148 28.14 -5.64 17.53
C GLY A 148 27.45 -5.86 16.19
N ASP A 149 27.66 -4.99 15.22
CA ASP A 149 27.20 -5.13 13.83
C ASP A 149 28.35 -5.35 12.81
N GLY A 150 29.60 -5.24 13.26
CA GLY A 150 30.81 -5.39 12.44
C GLY A 150 31.21 -4.11 11.69
N ILE A 151 30.61 -2.96 12.02
CA ILE A 151 30.86 -1.66 11.41
C ILE A 151 31.57 -0.74 12.42
N ILE A 152 32.72 -0.20 12.03
CA ILE A 152 33.45 0.79 12.85
C ILE A 152 33.22 2.22 12.32
N THR A 153 33.11 3.16 13.25
CA THR A 153 32.86 4.59 12.97
C THR A 153 33.96 5.47 13.58
N GLU A 154 33.86 6.79 13.41
CA GLU A 154 34.79 7.73 14.07
C GLU A 154 34.80 7.61 15.61
N ASP A 155 33.70 7.17 16.22
CA ASP A 155 33.58 7.00 17.67
C ASP A 155 34.33 5.75 18.17
N SER A 156 34.47 4.73 17.32
CA SER A 156 35.19 3.48 17.58
C SER A 156 36.72 3.68 17.67
N CYS A 157 37.21 4.88 17.36
CA CYS A 157 38.63 5.22 17.26
C CYS A 157 39.03 6.32 18.25
N GLU A 158 39.96 6.06 19.16
CA GLU A 158 40.51 7.13 20.01
C GLU A 158 41.44 8.09 19.22
N ASN A 159 42.18 7.59 18.24
CA ASN A 159 43.16 8.35 17.46
C ASN A 159 42.51 9.07 16.25
N ASP A 160 42.73 10.38 16.14
CA ASP A 160 42.25 11.21 15.03
C ASP A 160 42.81 10.78 13.66
N ASP A 161 43.99 10.16 13.59
CA ASP A 161 44.52 9.63 12.32
C ASP A 161 43.77 8.38 11.84
N LEU A 162 43.18 7.59 12.74
CA LEU A 162 42.28 6.49 12.37
C LEU A 162 40.90 7.00 11.94
N LYS A 163 40.40 8.07 12.55
CA LYS A 163 39.15 8.74 12.12
C LYS A 163 39.29 9.30 10.70
N LYS A 164 40.41 9.96 10.40
CA LYS A 164 40.77 10.38 9.03
C LYS A 164 40.80 9.20 8.08
N LEU A 165 41.42 8.08 8.46
CA LEU A 165 41.47 6.89 7.62
C LEU A 165 40.08 6.28 7.36
N ILE A 166 39.19 6.25 8.35
CA ILE A 166 37.78 5.84 8.13
C ILE A 166 37.10 6.78 7.12
N ALA A 167 37.28 8.09 7.25
CA ALA A 167 36.74 9.06 6.28
C ALA A 167 37.37 8.91 4.87
N GLU A 168 38.67 8.65 4.77
CA GLU A 168 39.38 8.35 3.52
C GLU A 168 38.83 7.08 2.85
N ILE A 169 38.58 6.02 3.62
CA ILE A 169 37.94 4.78 3.13
C ILE A 169 36.52 5.07 2.63
N ILE A 170 35.70 5.78 3.41
CA ILE A 170 34.32 6.14 3.04
C ILE A 170 34.28 6.95 1.73
N LEU A 171 35.22 7.89 1.55
CA LEU A 171 35.34 8.70 0.32
C LEU A 171 35.84 7.91 -0.90
N CYS A 172 36.56 6.81 -0.71
CA CYS A 172 37.13 6.01 -1.80
C CYS A 172 36.24 4.80 -2.20
N VAL A 173 35.69 4.06 -1.23
CA VAL A 173 34.96 2.81 -1.48
C VAL A 173 33.51 2.80 -0.98
N GLY A 174 33.07 3.86 -0.30
CA GLY A 174 31.73 3.98 0.26
C GLY A 174 31.63 3.53 1.72
N SER A 175 30.42 3.60 2.27
CA SER A 175 30.10 3.37 3.68
C SER A 175 28.93 2.40 3.86
N LYS A 176 28.72 1.95 5.10
CA LYS A 176 27.48 1.31 5.56
C LYS A 176 26.86 2.11 6.71
N ASP A 177 25.55 1.96 6.89
CA ASP A 177 24.82 2.50 8.04
C ASP A 177 25.06 1.60 9.26
N ASP A 178 25.63 2.18 10.32
CA ASP A 178 25.86 1.55 11.63
C ASP A 178 24.57 1.58 12.49
N ARG A 179 24.40 0.66 13.46
CA ARG A 179 23.20 0.65 14.34
C ARG A 179 23.02 1.93 15.16
N GLY A 180 24.11 2.62 15.50
CA GLY A 180 24.09 3.96 16.12
C GLY A 180 23.63 5.09 15.18
N GLY A 181 23.38 4.79 13.90
CA GLY A 181 22.87 5.72 12.89
C GLY A 181 23.95 6.59 12.25
N LYS A 182 25.23 6.22 12.40
CA LYS A 182 26.36 6.87 11.71
C LYS A 182 26.73 6.12 10.43
N LEU A 183 27.56 6.75 9.60
CA LEU A 183 28.23 6.07 8.50
C LEU A 183 29.56 5.51 8.97
N GLY A 184 29.81 4.24 8.67
CA GLY A 184 31.04 3.53 9.04
C GLY A 184 31.52 2.59 7.95
N VAL A 185 32.52 1.78 8.29
CA VAL A 185 33.16 0.80 7.39
C VAL A 185 33.18 -0.59 8.03
N ASP A 186 32.95 -1.62 7.23
CA ASP A 186 33.04 -3.03 7.65
C ASP A 186 34.27 -3.72 7.05
N GLN A 187 34.50 -4.97 7.43
CA GLN A 187 35.62 -5.78 6.93
C GLN A 187 35.71 -5.79 5.39
N ALA A 188 34.57 -5.90 4.69
CA ALA A 188 34.54 -5.94 3.23
C ALA A 188 34.96 -4.60 2.58
N LEU A 189 34.57 -3.46 3.17
CA LEU A 189 35.02 -2.14 2.72
C LEU A 189 36.51 -1.91 3.02
N VAL A 190 36.98 -2.29 4.21
CA VAL A 190 38.40 -2.20 4.59
C VAL A 190 39.28 -3.04 3.66
N ASP A 191 38.94 -4.30 3.41
CA ASP A 191 39.72 -5.16 2.50
C ASP A 191 39.66 -4.67 1.05
N SER A 192 38.49 -4.23 0.56
CA SER A 192 38.35 -3.62 -0.77
C SER A 192 39.23 -2.37 -0.95
N PHE A 193 39.36 -1.55 0.09
CA PHE A 193 40.21 -0.37 0.08
C PHE A 193 41.70 -0.75 0.01
N PHE A 194 42.18 -1.63 0.89
CA PHE A 194 43.60 -2.01 0.90
C PHE A 194 44.01 -2.81 -0.34
N ASP A 195 43.11 -3.61 -0.90
CA ASP A 195 43.36 -4.33 -2.15
C ASP A 195 43.43 -3.36 -3.35
N GLN A 196 42.63 -2.28 -3.37
CA GLN A 196 42.75 -1.21 -4.36
C GLN A 196 44.00 -0.34 -4.19
N CYS A 197 44.39 -0.02 -2.94
CA CYS A 197 45.69 0.59 -2.63
C CYS A 197 46.84 -0.27 -3.19
N THR A 198 46.80 -1.58 -2.95
CA THR A 198 47.80 -2.54 -3.45
C THR A 198 47.85 -2.55 -4.99
N GLN A 199 46.70 -2.58 -5.65
CA GLN A 199 46.61 -2.53 -7.11
C GLN A 199 47.15 -1.23 -7.70
N TYR A 200 46.79 -0.08 -7.12
CA TYR A 200 47.26 1.23 -7.59
C TYR A 200 48.77 1.40 -7.39
N ALA A 201 49.29 0.98 -6.23
CA ALA A 201 50.72 0.99 -5.94
C ALA A 201 51.51 0.06 -6.89
N ALA A 202 51.00 -1.13 -7.19
CA ALA A 202 51.62 -2.04 -8.15
C ALA A 202 51.63 -1.47 -9.58
N TRP A 203 50.53 -0.84 -10.02
CA TRP A 203 50.44 -0.19 -11.33
C TRP A 203 51.42 0.99 -11.46
N GLN A 204 51.55 1.82 -10.41
CA GLN A 204 52.56 2.89 -10.34
C GLN A 204 54.00 2.32 -10.34
N LEU A 205 54.26 1.26 -9.57
CA LEU A 205 55.58 0.63 -9.47
C LEU A 205 56.05 0.03 -10.81
N ASP A 206 55.16 -0.53 -11.62
CA ASP A 206 55.50 -1.01 -12.97
C ASP A 206 56.05 0.11 -13.86
N SER A 207 55.44 1.30 -13.83
CA SER A 207 55.94 2.47 -14.57
C SER A 207 57.35 2.90 -14.13
N GLN A 208 57.66 2.75 -12.84
CA GLN A 208 58.96 3.10 -12.27
C GLN A 208 60.02 2.03 -12.64
N ALA A 209 59.68 0.75 -12.50
CA ALA A 209 60.55 -0.37 -12.89
C ALA A 209 60.89 -0.34 -14.39
N ASN A 210 59.90 -0.01 -15.23
CA ASN A 210 60.01 -0.01 -16.69
C ASN A 210 60.12 1.42 -17.29
N THR A 211 60.62 2.40 -16.51
CA THR A 211 60.64 3.85 -16.88
C THR A 211 61.09 4.11 -18.32
N GLN A 212 62.19 3.53 -18.80
CA GLN A 212 62.70 3.80 -20.16
C GLN A 212 61.79 3.26 -21.30
N THR A 213 60.87 2.36 -21.00
CA THR A 213 59.94 1.75 -21.96
C THR A 213 58.52 2.32 -21.81
N ILE A 214 58.05 2.52 -20.58
CA ILE A 214 56.70 3.06 -20.31
C ILE A 214 56.70 4.58 -20.30
N LEU A 215 57.75 5.24 -19.79
CA LEU A 215 57.89 6.70 -19.69
C LEU A 215 59.08 7.21 -20.52
N PRO A 216 59.12 6.99 -21.86
CA PRO A 216 60.27 7.33 -22.72
C PRO A 216 60.57 8.83 -22.82
N LEU A 217 59.68 9.71 -22.34
CA LEU A 217 59.88 11.15 -22.25
C LEU A 217 59.72 11.65 -20.79
N GLU A 218 59.92 10.75 -19.82
CA GLU A 218 59.76 11.01 -18.38
C GLU A 218 58.41 11.71 -18.08
N GLN A 219 58.43 12.83 -17.38
CA GLN A 219 57.24 13.63 -17.02
C GLN A 219 56.44 14.15 -18.23
N GLN A 220 57.06 14.25 -19.41
CA GLN A 220 56.37 14.72 -20.63
C GLN A 220 55.64 13.61 -21.37
N THR A 221 55.80 12.34 -20.97
CA THR A 221 55.23 11.19 -21.69
C THR A 221 53.71 11.28 -21.85
N ASP A 222 52.97 11.70 -20.82
CA ASP A 222 51.51 11.72 -20.91
C ASP A 222 51.02 12.80 -21.88
N ALA A 223 51.51 14.03 -21.74
CA ALA A 223 51.20 15.13 -22.67
C ALA A 223 51.61 14.79 -24.12
N ALA A 224 52.73 14.08 -24.31
CA ALA A 224 53.15 13.59 -25.62
C ALA A 224 52.22 12.50 -26.18
N TYR A 225 51.74 11.58 -25.33
CA TYR A 225 50.79 10.53 -25.70
C TYR A 225 49.42 11.10 -26.07
N GLU A 226 48.90 12.05 -25.29
CA GLU A 226 47.62 12.71 -25.56
C GLU A 226 47.70 13.58 -26.83
N ALA A 227 48.80 14.33 -27.01
CA ALA A 227 49.07 15.07 -28.25
C ALA A 227 49.15 14.15 -29.48
N TRP A 228 49.74 12.96 -29.36
CA TRP A 228 49.74 11.96 -30.43
C TRP A 228 48.34 11.39 -30.70
N GLN A 229 47.61 10.97 -29.67
CA GLN A 229 46.27 10.38 -29.83
C GLN A 229 45.28 11.35 -30.49
N ALA A 230 45.33 12.64 -30.14
CA ALA A 230 44.49 13.67 -30.74
C ALA A 230 44.58 13.73 -32.27
N VAL A 231 45.79 13.62 -32.84
CA VAL A 231 46.03 13.67 -34.30
C VAL A 231 46.13 12.30 -34.97
N LYS A 232 46.29 11.21 -34.20
CA LYS A 232 46.64 9.86 -34.67
C LYS A 232 45.86 9.44 -35.93
N HIS A 233 44.53 9.44 -35.84
CA HIS A 233 43.67 8.96 -36.93
C HIS A 233 43.81 9.78 -38.22
N LYS A 234 44.13 11.09 -38.14
CA LYS A 234 44.38 11.95 -39.31
C LYS A 234 45.73 11.66 -39.96
N ILE A 235 46.73 11.29 -39.17
CA ILE A 235 48.06 10.89 -39.67
C ILE A 235 47.96 9.51 -40.35
N GLU A 236 47.24 8.58 -39.74
CA GLU A 236 46.97 7.25 -40.32
C GLU A 236 46.15 7.36 -41.62
N ASP A 237 45.11 8.20 -41.65
CA ASP A 237 44.35 8.56 -42.87
C ASP A 237 45.23 9.19 -43.96
N TYR A 238 46.16 10.08 -43.59
CA TYR A 238 47.10 10.70 -44.53
C TYR A 238 48.00 9.66 -45.22
N TYR A 239 48.70 8.81 -44.44
CA TYR A 239 49.59 7.80 -45.03
C TYR A 239 48.82 6.74 -45.82
N LEU A 240 47.61 6.36 -45.39
CA LEU A 240 46.75 5.44 -46.15
C LEU A 240 46.36 6.02 -47.52
N ARG A 241 46.04 7.32 -47.60
CA ARG A 241 45.77 8.00 -48.88
C ARG A 241 47.01 8.13 -49.74
N CYS A 242 48.18 8.45 -49.17
CA CYS A 242 49.45 8.50 -49.90
C CYS A 242 49.88 7.11 -50.43
N LYS A 243 49.46 6.02 -49.75
CA LYS A 243 49.58 4.64 -50.26
C LYS A 243 48.59 4.33 -51.38
N LEU A 244 47.32 4.75 -51.26
CA LEU A 244 46.32 4.55 -52.31
C LEU A 244 46.70 5.30 -53.61
N ALA A 245 47.18 6.53 -53.50
CA ALA A 245 47.73 7.30 -54.62
C ALA A 245 48.99 6.69 -55.26
N ALA A 246 49.75 5.87 -54.50
CA ALA A 246 50.88 5.11 -55.02
C ALA A 246 50.48 3.76 -55.64
N PHE A 247 49.34 3.19 -55.22
CA PHE A 247 48.78 1.94 -55.76
C PHE A 247 48.06 2.18 -57.10
N ASP A 248 47.22 3.20 -57.17
CA ASP A 248 46.60 3.68 -58.41
C ASP A 248 46.75 5.20 -58.52
N PRO A 249 47.65 5.69 -59.40
CA PRO A 249 47.84 7.12 -59.63
C PRO A 249 46.57 7.88 -60.03
N GLN A 250 45.58 7.22 -60.66
CA GLN A 250 44.32 7.87 -61.05
C GLN A 250 43.49 8.31 -59.84
N THR A 251 43.65 7.65 -58.69
CA THR A 251 42.98 8.06 -57.43
C THR A 251 43.53 9.37 -56.87
N THR A 252 44.74 9.79 -57.25
CA THR A 252 45.42 10.98 -56.68
C THR A 252 44.58 12.24 -56.82
N ASP A 253 43.99 12.47 -57.99
CA ASP A 253 43.16 13.66 -58.22
C ASP A 253 41.88 13.60 -57.38
N THR A 254 41.19 12.46 -57.35
CA THR A 254 39.99 12.23 -56.51
C THR A 254 40.27 12.44 -55.02
N LEU A 255 41.40 11.96 -54.53
CA LEU A 255 41.84 12.14 -53.13
C LEU A 255 42.17 13.59 -52.79
N ASN A 256 42.51 14.43 -53.78
CA ASN A 256 42.78 15.85 -53.66
C ASN A 256 41.66 16.76 -54.20
N GLN A 257 40.43 16.26 -54.39
CA GLN A 257 39.26 17.09 -54.78
C GLN A 257 38.83 18.05 -53.66
N LEU A 258 39.67 19.03 -53.36
CA LEU A 258 39.43 20.10 -52.39
C LEU A 258 38.51 21.18 -52.98
N THR A 259 38.62 21.49 -54.28
CA THR A 259 37.81 22.55 -54.93
C THR A 259 36.31 22.30 -54.76
N ALA A 260 35.82 21.11 -55.15
CA ALA A 260 34.41 20.74 -55.00
C ALA A 260 33.93 20.66 -53.53
N ARG A 261 34.85 20.44 -52.59
CA ARG A 261 34.56 20.46 -51.13
C ARG A 261 34.49 21.90 -50.59
N VAL A 262 35.37 22.78 -51.06
CA VAL A 262 35.33 24.21 -50.74
C VAL A 262 34.10 24.87 -51.35
N GLU A 263 33.72 24.53 -52.58
CA GLU A 263 32.47 24.98 -53.23
C GLU A 263 31.22 24.64 -52.40
N PHE A 264 31.19 23.49 -51.73
CA PHE A 264 30.08 23.08 -50.85
C PHE A 264 29.95 23.96 -49.58
N ILE A 265 31.05 24.48 -49.04
CA ILE A 265 31.06 25.36 -47.86
C ILE A 265 31.16 26.86 -48.19
N ALA A 266 31.48 27.24 -49.44
CA ALA A 266 31.67 28.63 -49.85
C ALA A 266 30.42 29.53 -49.78
N ALA A 267 29.25 28.95 -49.54
CA ALA A 267 27.99 29.66 -49.28
C ALA A 267 27.70 29.90 -47.78
N LYS A 268 28.58 29.44 -46.89
CA LYS A 268 28.54 29.64 -45.43
C LYS A 268 29.63 30.61 -44.98
N ASP A 269 29.60 31.04 -43.72
CA ASP A 269 30.79 31.63 -43.09
C ASP A 269 31.84 30.52 -42.84
N LEU A 270 33.05 30.71 -43.37
CA LEU A 270 34.13 29.74 -43.27
C LEU A 270 34.65 29.59 -41.83
N SER A 271 34.42 30.57 -40.95
CA SER A 271 34.78 30.49 -39.53
C SER A 271 33.87 29.54 -38.73
N GLU A 272 32.64 29.28 -39.22
CA GLU A 272 31.69 28.34 -38.63
C GLU A 272 31.85 26.91 -39.17
N CYS A 273 32.54 26.71 -40.30
CA CYS A 273 32.66 25.43 -41.02
C CYS A 273 33.77 24.50 -40.49
N HIS A 274 34.14 24.62 -39.21
CA HIS A 274 35.30 23.91 -38.66
C HIS A 274 35.17 22.39 -38.77
N ASP A 275 33.97 21.84 -38.56
CA ASP A 275 33.71 20.41 -38.59
C ASP A 275 33.77 19.85 -40.01
N GLU A 276 33.20 20.51 -41.02
CA GLU A 276 33.36 20.09 -42.42
C GLU A 276 34.82 20.14 -42.87
N ILE A 277 35.54 21.21 -42.50
CA ILE A 277 36.96 21.38 -42.85
C ILE A 277 37.81 20.30 -42.17
N SER A 278 37.48 19.90 -40.93
CA SER A 278 38.19 18.83 -40.21
C SER A 278 38.15 17.47 -40.94
N ASN A 279 37.12 17.22 -41.76
CA ASN A 279 36.94 15.99 -42.54
C ASN A 279 37.79 15.94 -43.82
N TYR A 280 38.49 17.02 -44.18
CA TYR A 280 39.37 17.06 -45.35
C TYR A 280 40.74 16.41 -45.04
N PRO A 281 41.53 15.99 -46.05
CA PRO A 281 42.87 15.45 -45.85
C PRO A 281 43.74 16.35 -44.94
N LEU A 282 44.59 15.75 -44.12
CA LEU A 282 45.45 16.49 -43.17
C LEU A 282 46.44 17.43 -43.87
N ALA A 283 46.91 17.02 -45.06
CA ALA A 283 47.70 17.80 -46.00
C ALA A 283 47.48 17.26 -47.42
N LYS A 284 48.08 17.88 -48.44
CA LYS A 284 47.99 17.42 -49.83
C LYS A 284 48.53 15.99 -50.01
N ILE A 285 47.77 15.12 -50.66
CA ILE A 285 48.08 13.72 -50.90
C ILE A 285 48.91 13.57 -52.17
N GLU A 286 50.09 12.96 -52.08
CA GLU A 286 50.93 12.60 -53.24
C GLU A 286 51.61 11.25 -52.94
N ALA A 287 51.86 10.43 -53.97
CA ALA A 287 52.39 9.08 -53.81
C ALA A 287 53.72 9.06 -53.01
N GLY A 288 53.73 8.33 -51.89
CA GLY A 288 54.91 8.17 -51.03
C GLY A 288 55.39 9.43 -50.29
N LYS A 289 54.57 10.49 -50.23
CA LYS A 289 54.98 11.78 -49.65
C LYS A 289 55.10 11.77 -48.12
N ALA A 290 56.16 12.42 -47.62
CA ALA A 290 56.32 12.74 -46.20
C ALA A 290 55.31 13.82 -45.77
N MET A 291 54.66 13.59 -44.63
CA MET A 291 53.65 14.49 -44.07
C MET A 291 54.31 15.80 -43.59
N PRO A 292 53.83 17.00 -44.00
CA PRO A 292 54.37 18.25 -43.50
C PRO A 292 54.02 18.47 -42.02
N LEU A 293 54.90 19.12 -41.27
CA LEU A 293 54.74 19.34 -39.82
C LEU A 293 54.39 20.79 -39.44
N SER A 294 54.38 21.74 -40.39
CA SER A 294 54.09 23.16 -40.08
C SER A 294 53.50 24.00 -41.23
N THR A 295 53.52 23.53 -42.48
CA THR A 295 53.02 24.31 -43.63
C THR A 295 52.20 23.42 -44.57
N GLY A 296 51.09 23.96 -45.09
CA GLY A 296 50.16 23.19 -45.93
C GLY A 296 49.37 22.10 -45.17
N ILE A 297 49.21 22.28 -43.86
CA ILE A 297 48.32 21.48 -43.00
C ILE A 297 46.89 22.05 -43.09
N ASN A 298 45.90 21.19 -42.90
CA ASN A 298 44.49 21.54 -42.78
C ASN A 298 44.26 22.48 -41.56
N PRO A 299 43.65 23.68 -41.73
CA PRO A 299 43.48 24.65 -40.65
C PRO A 299 42.80 24.10 -39.38
N SER A 300 41.77 23.25 -39.51
CA SER A 300 41.08 22.63 -38.36
C SER A 300 41.95 21.65 -37.56
N TRP A 301 43.15 21.35 -38.04
CA TRP A 301 44.14 20.48 -37.40
C TRP A 301 45.45 21.19 -37.09
N GLU A 302 45.60 22.47 -37.42
CA GLU A 302 46.88 23.18 -37.30
C GLU A 302 47.36 23.24 -35.85
N THR A 303 46.52 23.70 -34.91
CA THR A 303 46.87 23.77 -33.48
C THR A 303 47.23 22.40 -32.92
N ALA A 304 46.45 21.35 -33.23
CA ALA A 304 46.70 19.99 -32.77
C ALA A 304 48.01 19.43 -33.34
N MET A 305 48.32 19.72 -34.61
CA MET A 305 49.59 19.34 -35.25
C MET A 305 50.79 20.13 -34.70
N GLN A 306 50.61 21.41 -34.34
CA GLN A 306 51.64 22.19 -33.65
C GLN A 306 51.94 21.61 -32.26
N THR A 307 50.91 21.23 -31.49
CA THR A 307 51.07 20.54 -30.20
C THR A 307 51.76 19.18 -30.37
N PHE A 308 51.32 18.35 -31.32
CA PHE A 308 51.99 17.08 -31.64
C PHE A 308 53.45 17.27 -32.06
N LYS A 309 53.75 18.30 -32.87
CA LYS A 309 55.12 18.63 -33.26
C LYS A 309 55.98 18.98 -32.03
N ALA A 310 55.50 19.89 -31.19
CA ALA A 310 56.26 20.39 -30.04
C ALA A 310 56.43 19.33 -28.94
N SER A 311 55.36 18.60 -28.59
CA SER A 311 55.35 17.61 -27.50
C SER A 311 55.92 16.25 -27.89
N VAL A 312 55.97 15.91 -29.20
CA VAL A 312 56.40 14.58 -29.67
C VAL A 312 57.52 14.67 -30.69
N VAL A 313 57.30 15.34 -31.83
CA VAL A 313 58.24 15.23 -32.96
C VAL A 313 59.56 15.94 -32.70
N ASP A 314 59.56 17.16 -32.15
CA ASP A 314 60.78 17.91 -31.84
C ASP A 314 61.62 17.25 -30.73
N VAL A 315 60.98 16.48 -29.84
CA VAL A 315 61.65 15.75 -28.74
C VAL A 315 62.19 14.39 -29.21
N VAL A 316 61.42 13.66 -30.01
CA VAL A 316 61.74 12.28 -30.44
C VAL A 316 62.60 12.25 -31.72
N LEU A 317 62.44 13.23 -32.62
CA LEU A 317 63.07 13.36 -33.94
C LEU A 317 63.40 14.84 -34.27
N PRO A 318 64.31 15.49 -33.52
CA PRO A 318 64.58 16.93 -33.62
C PRO A 318 64.95 17.40 -35.04
N GLY A 319 64.46 18.59 -35.41
CA GLY A 319 64.81 19.28 -36.65
C GLY A 319 64.07 18.83 -37.92
N LYS A 320 63.10 17.90 -37.81
CA LYS A 320 62.25 17.47 -38.93
C LYS A 320 61.23 18.56 -39.33
N SER A 321 61.20 18.93 -40.61
CA SER A 321 60.14 19.78 -41.22
C SER A 321 58.99 18.97 -41.84
N SER A 322 59.24 17.69 -42.12
CA SER A 322 58.25 16.69 -42.54
C SER A 322 58.60 15.33 -41.95
N LEU A 323 57.57 14.48 -41.80
CA LEU A 323 57.63 13.16 -41.18
C LEU A 323 57.45 12.09 -42.26
N THR A 324 58.33 11.10 -42.34
CA THR A 324 58.08 9.91 -43.18
C THR A 324 57.20 8.91 -42.42
N GLU A 325 56.59 7.96 -43.13
CA GLU A 325 55.82 6.90 -42.46
C GLU A 325 56.71 6.05 -41.53
N ALA A 326 57.98 5.82 -41.89
CA ALA A 326 58.95 5.13 -41.04
C ALA A 326 59.29 5.94 -39.77
N ASP A 327 59.46 7.26 -39.90
CA ASP A 327 59.61 8.16 -38.74
C ASP A 327 58.38 8.08 -37.82
N TYR A 328 57.17 8.13 -38.41
CA TYR A 328 55.91 8.04 -37.66
C TYR A 328 55.76 6.71 -36.92
N LEU A 329 56.04 5.58 -37.59
CA LEU A 329 55.99 4.25 -36.96
C LEU A 329 57.00 4.14 -35.81
N SER A 330 58.14 4.84 -35.86
CA SER A 330 59.08 4.91 -34.72
C SER A 330 58.52 5.68 -33.51
N ILE A 331 57.69 6.70 -33.75
CA ILE A 331 56.96 7.43 -32.69
C ILE A 331 55.86 6.54 -32.10
N VAL A 332 55.07 5.87 -32.96
CA VAL A 332 54.03 4.91 -32.52
C VAL A 332 54.63 3.80 -31.66
N ALA A 333 55.76 3.22 -32.07
CA ALA A 333 56.46 2.19 -31.32
C ALA A 333 56.95 2.66 -29.93
N LYS A 334 57.34 3.93 -29.79
CA LYS A 334 57.75 4.53 -28.50
C LYS A 334 56.56 4.85 -27.59
N LEU A 335 55.43 5.33 -28.13
CA LEU A 335 54.28 5.77 -27.33
C LEU A 335 53.25 4.66 -27.03
N THR A 336 53.24 3.57 -27.78
CA THR A 336 52.30 2.45 -27.56
C THR A 336 52.43 1.79 -26.17
N PRO A 337 53.63 1.52 -25.62
CA PRO A 337 53.76 0.92 -24.29
C PRO A 337 53.11 1.76 -23.18
N TYR A 338 53.29 3.09 -23.20
CA TYR A 338 52.61 4.00 -22.28
C TYR A 338 51.09 3.87 -22.37
N GLY A 339 50.55 3.79 -23.59
CA GLY A 339 49.13 3.57 -23.81
C GLY A 339 48.62 2.25 -23.25
N THR A 340 49.36 1.17 -23.44
CA THR A 340 49.03 -0.14 -22.86
C THR A 340 49.00 -0.09 -21.34
N TRP A 341 50.01 0.54 -20.71
CA TRP A 341 50.06 0.75 -19.27
C TRP A 341 48.91 1.65 -18.76
N LYS A 342 48.59 2.76 -19.44
CA LYS A 342 47.47 3.66 -19.08
C LYS A 342 46.11 2.96 -19.19
N THR A 343 45.96 1.93 -20.06
CA THR A 343 44.77 1.04 -20.09
C THR A 343 44.76 -0.09 -19.07
N GLN A 344 45.90 -0.38 -18.41
CA GLN A 344 46.02 -1.41 -17.36
C GLN A 344 45.88 -0.82 -15.95
N LYS A 345 45.43 0.42 -15.84
CA LYS A 345 45.24 1.15 -14.58
C LYS A 345 44.21 0.44 -13.68
N ALA A 346 44.65 0.10 -12.46
CA ALA A 346 43.85 -0.55 -11.43
C ALA A 346 43.84 0.28 -10.14
N GLY A 347 42.90 0.02 -9.23
CA GLY A 347 42.76 0.77 -7.97
C GLY A 347 42.36 2.25 -8.15
N THR A 348 41.57 2.59 -9.17
CA THR A 348 41.23 3.99 -9.49
C THR A 348 40.44 4.73 -8.41
N ALA A 349 39.71 4.03 -7.51
CA ALA A 349 38.88 4.69 -6.50
C ALA A 349 39.70 5.32 -5.35
N VAL A 350 40.94 4.86 -5.15
CA VAL A 350 41.89 5.43 -4.16
C VAL A 350 42.86 6.46 -4.75
N GLU A 351 42.82 6.68 -6.07
CA GLU A 351 43.74 7.60 -6.78
C GLU A 351 43.80 9.00 -6.16
N GLN A 352 42.67 9.49 -5.67
CA GLN A 352 42.53 10.80 -5.02
C GLN A 352 43.40 11.01 -3.76
N LEU A 353 43.87 9.93 -3.12
CA LEU A 353 44.77 9.99 -1.97
C LEU A 353 46.23 10.26 -2.37
N GLY A 354 46.60 9.96 -3.62
CA GLY A 354 47.98 10.05 -4.09
C GLY A 354 48.86 8.88 -3.64
N ILE A 355 49.93 8.62 -4.41
CA ILE A 355 50.80 7.46 -4.21
C ILE A 355 51.62 7.53 -2.90
N GLU A 356 51.92 8.73 -2.39
CA GLU A 356 52.65 8.91 -1.14
C GLU A 356 51.82 8.41 0.07
N ARG A 357 50.55 8.83 0.18
CA ARG A 357 49.60 8.38 1.21
C ARG A 357 49.31 6.89 1.09
N ILE A 358 49.14 6.37 -0.13
CA ILE A 358 48.92 4.94 -0.37
C ILE A 358 50.12 4.11 0.12
N ASN A 359 51.35 4.55 -0.14
CA ASN A 359 52.55 3.86 0.35
C ASN A 359 52.74 3.98 1.87
N GLU A 360 52.33 5.09 2.50
CA GLU A 360 52.29 5.23 3.96
C GLU A 360 51.31 4.21 4.59
N LEU A 361 50.10 4.08 4.02
CA LEU A 361 49.06 3.17 4.50
C LEU A 361 49.41 1.69 4.26
N LEU A 362 50.09 1.36 3.16
CA LEU A 362 50.58 0.00 2.89
C LEU A 362 51.85 -0.35 3.69
N GLY A 363 52.62 0.66 4.12
CA GLY A 363 53.85 0.49 4.90
C GLY A 363 53.65 0.47 6.42
N SER A 364 52.42 0.59 6.91
CA SER A 364 52.07 0.69 8.34
C SER A 364 51.03 -0.36 8.76
N ASP A 365 50.97 -0.66 10.06
CA ASP A 365 50.14 -1.74 10.62
C ASP A 365 48.63 -1.41 10.70
N VAL A 366 48.20 -0.31 10.07
CA VAL A 366 46.85 0.24 10.18
C VAL A 366 45.74 -0.71 9.71
N ARG A 367 46.00 -1.58 8.72
CA ARG A 367 45.04 -2.63 8.30
C ARG A 367 44.77 -3.61 9.45
N ASN A 368 45.78 -4.00 10.22
CA ASN A 368 45.62 -4.89 11.36
C ASN A 368 44.91 -4.20 12.53
N VAL A 369 45.15 -2.90 12.75
CA VAL A 369 44.43 -2.12 13.77
C VAL A 369 42.94 -1.99 13.44
N LEU A 370 42.58 -1.68 12.18
CA LEU A 370 41.17 -1.62 11.76
C LEU A 370 40.49 -3.00 11.87
N ASN A 371 41.16 -4.07 11.44
CA ASN A 371 40.66 -5.44 11.60
C ASN A 371 40.46 -5.83 13.08
N GLN A 372 41.33 -5.37 13.99
CA GLN A 372 41.16 -5.59 15.44
C GLN A 372 39.96 -4.83 16.01
N LEU A 373 39.71 -3.60 15.57
CA LEU A 373 38.54 -2.82 15.99
C LEU A 373 37.23 -3.44 15.47
N ILE A 374 37.20 -3.96 14.25
CA ILE A 374 36.05 -4.69 13.68
C ILE A 374 35.82 -6.02 14.41
N ALA A 375 36.88 -6.74 14.76
CA ALA A 375 36.77 -7.95 15.58
C ALA A 375 36.25 -7.64 17.00
N GLN A 376 36.77 -6.59 17.64
CA GLN A 376 36.31 -6.11 18.95
C GLN A 376 34.84 -5.68 18.95
N ASP A 377 34.35 -5.10 17.86
CA ASP A 377 32.91 -4.87 17.69
C ASP A 377 32.16 -6.19 17.58
N THR A 378 32.58 -7.07 16.67
CA THR A 378 31.93 -8.35 16.36
C THR A 378 31.81 -9.25 17.61
N ASP A 379 32.80 -9.24 18.50
CA ASP A 379 32.77 -9.96 19.79
C ASP A 379 31.62 -9.51 20.73
N LEU A 380 31.00 -8.35 20.49
CA LEU A 380 29.85 -7.82 21.23
C LEU A 380 28.49 -8.07 20.55
N ALA A 381 28.46 -8.76 19.40
CA ALA A 381 27.22 -9.08 18.68
C ALA A 381 26.17 -9.80 19.55
N ASP A 382 26.61 -10.75 20.40
CA ASP A 382 25.74 -11.47 21.33
C ASP A 382 25.06 -10.54 22.36
N GLU A 383 25.77 -9.51 22.87
CA GLU A 383 25.19 -8.56 23.83
C GLU A 383 24.16 -7.64 23.16
N ALA A 384 24.38 -7.30 21.88
CA ALA A 384 23.52 -6.43 21.10
C ALA A 384 22.26 -7.13 20.55
N GLU A 385 22.38 -8.35 20.02
CA GLU A 385 21.21 -9.18 19.68
C GLU A 385 20.33 -9.40 20.92
N SER A 386 20.95 -9.58 22.08
CA SER A 386 20.23 -9.75 23.35
C SER A 386 19.44 -8.50 23.77
N MET A 387 19.77 -7.30 23.29
CA MET A 387 18.91 -6.11 23.49
C MET A 387 17.60 -6.21 22.67
N ILE A 388 17.63 -6.83 21.49
CA ILE A 388 16.42 -7.15 20.70
C ILE A 388 15.57 -8.20 21.44
N VAL A 389 16.20 -9.15 22.14
CA VAL A 389 15.50 -10.12 23.00
C VAL A 389 14.87 -9.44 24.22
N VAL A 390 15.43 -8.33 24.73
CA VAL A 390 14.77 -7.50 25.76
C VAL A 390 13.54 -6.77 25.20
N ASP A 391 13.59 -6.20 23.98
CA ASP A 391 12.41 -5.62 23.33
C ASP A 391 11.26 -6.64 23.22
N LYS A 392 11.60 -7.87 22.76
CA LYS A 392 10.67 -9.01 22.72
C LYS A 392 10.10 -9.35 24.10
N LEU A 393 10.93 -9.35 25.15
CA LEU A 393 10.52 -9.63 26.53
C LEU A 393 9.47 -8.62 27.03
N VAL A 394 9.73 -7.32 26.87
CA VAL A 394 8.81 -6.27 27.38
C VAL A 394 7.51 -6.22 26.56
N ARG A 395 7.59 -6.38 25.22
CA ARG A 395 6.41 -6.51 24.37
C ARG A 395 5.54 -7.71 24.74
N TYR A 396 6.14 -8.88 24.94
CA TYR A 396 5.41 -10.09 25.33
C TYR A 396 4.77 -9.95 26.72
N TYR A 397 5.44 -9.27 27.66
CA TYR A 397 4.88 -8.97 28.99
C TYR A 397 3.59 -8.14 28.90
N ARG A 398 3.61 -7.07 28.11
CA ARG A 398 2.47 -6.16 27.92
C ARG A 398 1.33 -6.78 27.12
N ASP A 399 1.65 -7.37 25.96
CA ASP A 399 0.67 -7.64 24.90
C ASP A 399 0.28 -9.13 24.74
N LEU A 400 1.09 -10.11 25.15
CA LEU A 400 0.80 -11.51 24.82
C LEU A 400 -0.51 -12.00 25.46
N PHE A 401 -0.79 -11.67 26.73
CA PHE A 401 -2.06 -12.05 27.35
C PHE A 401 -3.27 -11.35 26.72
N ARG A 402 -3.09 -10.13 26.19
CA ARG A 402 -4.12 -9.44 25.38
C ARG A 402 -4.40 -10.21 24.10
N LEU A 403 -3.37 -10.71 23.41
CA LEU A 403 -3.54 -11.58 22.24
C LEU A 403 -4.27 -12.87 22.62
N LEU A 404 -3.86 -13.57 23.68
CA LEU A 404 -4.51 -14.82 24.13
C LEU A 404 -6.00 -14.65 24.44
N LYS A 405 -6.39 -13.60 25.17
CA LYS A 405 -7.80 -13.25 25.44
C LYS A 405 -8.61 -13.02 24.15
N ASN A 406 -7.95 -12.64 23.07
CA ASN A 406 -8.56 -12.33 21.77
C ASN A 406 -8.38 -13.43 20.71
N PHE A 407 -7.61 -14.47 20.99
CA PHE A 407 -7.32 -15.58 20.08
C PHE A 407 -7.94 -16.89 20.59
N VAL A 408 -7.61 -17.27 21.82
CA VAL A 408 -8.07 -18.51 22.45
C VAL A 408 -9.55 -18.42 22.82
N THR A 409 -9.97 -17.34 23.49
CA THR A 409 -11.26 -17.27 24.18
C THR A 409 -12.27 -16.25 23.61
N PHE A 410 -11.79 -15.20 22.92
CA PHE A 410 -12.57 -14.00 22.55
C PHE A 410 -13.21 -13.31 23.78
N PHE A 411 -12.52 -13.35 24.93
CA PHE A 411 -12.99 -12.78 26.20
C PHE A 411 -13.33 -11.29 26.07
N ASP A 412 -12.43 -10.49 25.48
CA ASP A 412 -12.62 -9.03 25.37
C ASP A 412 -13.75 -8.62 24.39
N PHE A 413 -14.18 -9.53 23.51
CA PHE A 413 -15.33 -9.31 22.64
C PHE A 413 -16.65 -9.51 23.38
N TYR A 414 -16.72 -10.54 24.23
CA TYR A 414 -17.94 -10.91 24.93
C TYR A 414 -18.13 -10.20 26.29
N THR A 415 -17.08 -9.63 26.85
CA THR A 415 -17.12 -8.85 28.09
C THR A 415 -17.69 -7.45 27.83
N PRO A 416 -18.74 -7.00 28.56
CA PRO A 416 -19.29 -5.65 28.37
C PRO A 416 -18.28 -4.56 28.74
N GLY A 417 -18.08 -3.60 27.83
CA GLY A 417 -17.22 -2.42 28.05
C GLY A 417 -15.79 -2.56 27.53
N SER A 418 -15.27 -3.77 27.34
CA SER A 418 -14.01 -4.00 26.63
C SER A 418 -14.18 -3.89 25.11
N LYS A 419 -13.06 -3.80 24.38
CA LYS A 419 -13.00 -3.83 22.91
C LYS A 419 -11.94 -4.83 22.46
N ALA A 420 -12.36 -5.88 21.75
CA ALA A 420 -11.47 -6.90 21.20
C ALA A 420 -10.45 -6.32 20.21
N ILE A 421 -9.33 -7.00 19.94
CA ILE A 421 -8.28 -6.48 19.05
C ILE A 421 -8.71 -6.36 17.59
N PHE A 422 -9.79 -7.02 17.15
CA PHE A 422 -10.37 -6.78 15.82
C PHE A 422 -11.39 -5.63 15.78
N GLN A 423 -11.72 -5.01 16.92
CA GLN A 423 -12.65 -3.87 16.98
C GLN A 423 -11.91 -2.54 16.83
N ALA A 424 -11.96 -2.00 15.61
CA ALA A 424 -11.21 -0.83 15.15
C ALA A 424 -11.68 0.51 15.77
N GLY A 425 -12.91 0.59 16.27
CA GLY A 425 -13.48 1.86 16.74
C GLY A 425 -15.00 1.87 16.80
N THR A 426 -15.58 3.07 16.71
CA THR A 426 -17.02 3.34 16.80
C THR A 426 -17.50 4.19 15.62
N LEU A 427 -18.44 3.67 14.83
CA LEU A 427 -19.13 4.42 13.76
C LEU A 427 -20.40 5.09 14.30
N TYR A 428 -20.51 6.40 14.14
CA TYR A 428 -21.73 7.17 14.41
C TYR A 428 -22.48 7.46 13.12
N ILE A 429 -23.69 6.91 13.00
CA ILE A 429 -24.55 7.07 11.82
C ILE A 429 -26.02 7.09 12.24
N ASP A 430 -26.79 8.04 11.70
CA ASP A 430 -28.26 8.05 11.78
C ASP A 430 -28.84 7.85 13.19
N GLN A 431 -28.37 8.67 14.15
CA GLN A 431 -28.75 8.63 15.58
C GLN A 431 -28.39 7.32 16.31
N ARG A 432 -27.41 6.55 15.80
CA ARG A 432 -26.92 5.30 16.39
C ARG A 432 -25.39 5.30 16.45
N SER A 433 -24.82 4.56 17.39
CA SER A 433 -23.39 4.25 17.45
C SER A 433 -23.17 2.74 17.35
N CYS A 434 -22.23 2.32 16.49
CA CYS A 434 -21.90 0.92 16.23
C CYS A 434 -20.47 0.65 16.72
N THR A 435 -20.30 -0.23 17.71
CA THR A 435 -18.99 -0.55 18.32
C THR A 435 -18.35 -1.83 17.77
N LEU A 436 -19.12 -2.64 17.03
CA LEU A 436 -18.59 -3.70 16.19
C LEU A 436 -18.23 -3.13 14.81
N CYS A 437 -17.12 -2.40 14.75
CA CYS A 437 -16.47 -1.95 13.53
C CYS A 437 -15.13 -2.66 13.36
N ILE A 438 -14.84 -3.16 12.16
CA ILE A 438 -13.63 -3.94 11.85
C ILE A 438 -13.01 -3.37 10.56
N ARG A 439 -11.68 -3.24 10.50
CA ARG A 439 -10.97 -2.86 9.26
C ARG A 439 -11.21 -3.93 8.19
N VAL A 440 -11.22 -3.57 6.90
CA VAL A 440 -11.47 -4.50 5.78
C VAL A 440 -10.24 -4.56 4.90
N ASN A 441 -9.51 -5.68 5.00
CA ASN A 441 -8.27 -5.90 4.25
C ASN A 441 -8.55 -6.33 2.80
N ASP A 442 -9.65 -7.06 2.56
CA ASP A 442 -9.99 -7.62 1.24
C ASP A 442 -11.51 -7.55 0.99
N MET A 443 -11.95 -6.57 0.19
CA MET A 443 -13.36 -6.39 -0.17
C MET A 443 -13.92 -7.57 -0.98
N ALA A 444 -13.10 -8.26 -1.78
CA ALA A 444 -13.56 -9.35 -2.65
C ALA A 444 -13.85 -10.63 -1.83
N LYS A 445 -12.98 -10.95 -0.86
CA LYS A 445 -13.24 -12.02 0.12
C LYS A 445 -14.48 -11.69 0.96
N HIS A 446 -14.56 -10.46 1.48
CA HIS A 446 -15.74 -10.00 2.22
C HIS A 446 -17.02 -10.18 1.40
N ASP A 447 -17.05 -9.75 0.14
CA ASP A 447 -18.20 -9.89 -0.74
C ASP A 447 -18.69 -11.34 -0.94
N SER A 448 -17.78 -12.31 -0.90
CA SER A 448 -18.12 -13.73 -0.99
C SER A 448 -18.67 -14.31 0.32
N MET A 449 -18.11 -13.93 1.48
CA MET A 449 -18.42 -14.57 2.77
C MET A 449 -19.50 -13.84 3.58
N VAL A 450 -19.67 -12.53 3.38
CA VAL A 450 -20.47 -11.63 4.24
C VAL A 450 -21.93 -12.09 4.39
N ALA A 451 -22.51 -12.70 3.36
CA ALA A 451 -23.88 -13.20 3.38
C ALA A 451 -24.11 -14.30 4.45
N LEU A 452 -23.06 -15.05 4.82
CA LEU A 452 -23.11 -16.13 5.80
C LEU A 452 -23.16 -15.62 7.25
N SER A 453 -22.75 -14.37 7.51
CA SER A 453 -22.77 -13.76 8.84
C SER A 453 -24.17 -13.62 9.44
N GLY A 454 -25.19 -13.47 8.59
CA GLY A 454 -26.58 -13.18 8.99
C GLY A 454 -26.80 -11.79 9.63
N MET A 455 -25.79 -10.93 9.66
CA MET A 455 -25.84 -9.58 10.26
C MET A 455 -26.13 -8.51 9.21
N PHE A 456 -26.77 -7.40 9.61
CA PHE A 456 -26.85 -6.21 8.75
C PHE A 456 -25.53 -5.46 8.87
N LEU A 457 -24.89 -5.19 7.73
CA LEU A 457 -23.52 -4.71 7.69
C LEU A 457 -23.41 -3.51 6.76
N ILE A 458 -22.72 -2.48 7.21
CA ILE A 458 -22.48 -1.23 6.51
C ILE A 458 -20.98 -1.13 6.27
N TYR A 459 -20.57 -1.11 5.01
CA TYR A 459 -19.18 -0.84 4.63
C TYR A 459 -19.03 0.66 4.40
N CYS A 460 -18.07 1.27 5.08
CA CYS A 460 -17.72 2.67 4.92
C CYS A 460 -16.30 2.80 4.40
N LYS A 461 -16.09 3.69 3.42
CA LYS A 461 -14.77 4.26 3.17
C LYS A 461 -14.56 5.38 4.19
N CYS A 462 -13.47 5.31 4.94
CA CYS A 462 -13.07 6.29 5.95
C CYS A 462 -11.85 7.06 5.45
N VAL A 463 -11.88 8.38 5.55
CA VAL A 463 -10.77 9.27 5.17
C VAL A 463 -10.43 10.18 6.35
N SER A 464 -9.15 10.22 6.74
CA SER A 464 -8.65 11.11 7.78
C SER A 464 -8.31 12.47 7.19
N LYS A 465 -8.93 13.54 7.68
CA LYS A 465 -8.57 14.92 7.26
C LYS A 465 -7.18 15.34 7.75
N SER A 466 -6.69 14.76 8.84
CA SER A 466 -5.43 15.17 9.49
C SER A 466 -4.20 14.48 8.90
N SER A 467 -4.33 13.23 8.44
CA SER A 467 -3.23 12.45 7.86
C SER A 467 -3.37 12.17 6.37
N GLY A 468 -4.53 12.46 5.76
CA GLY A 468 -4.82 12.12 4.36
C GLY A 468 -4.97 10.61 4.10
N GLN A 469 -4.85 9.77 5.13
CA GLN A 469 -4.96 8.32 5.00
C GLN A 469 -6.40 7.88 4.72
N GLU A 470 -6.53 6.79 3.98
CA GLU A 470 -7.80 6.13 3.70
C GLU A 470 -7.80 4.71 4.27
N MET A 471 -8.95 4.27 4.78
CA MET A 471 -9.19 2.86 5.10
C MET A 471 -10.64 2.48 4.80
N ILE A 472 -10.93 1.18 4.77
CA ILE A 472 -12.29 0.67 4.68
C ILE A 472 -12.62 -0.05 5.98
N ILE A 473 -13.81 0.19 6.52
CA ILE A 473 -14.35 -0.52 7.68
C ILE A 473 -15.68 -1.20 7.34
N VAL A 474 -15.98 -2.28 8.04
CA VAL A 474 -17.31 -2.88 8.11
C VAL A 474 -17.88 -2.70 9.51
N ALA A 475 -19.03 -2.05 9.61
CA ALA A 475 -19.76 -1.80 10.84
C ALA A 475 -21.02 -2.67 10.90
N ALA A 476 -21.24 -3.34 12.03
CA ALA A 476 -22.41 -4.19 12.25
C ALA A 476 -23.55 -3.44 12.94
N LEU A 477 -24.66 -3.30 12.23
CA LEU A 477 -25.90 -2.73 12.76
C LEU A 477 -26.77 -3.87 13.30
N THR A 478 -26.85 -3.95 14.63
CA THR A 478 -27.40 -5.13 15.33
C THR A 478 -28.60 -4.81 16.22
N ASN A 479 -29.00 -3.53 16.30
CA ASN A 479 -30.17 -2.98 16.97
C ASN A 479 -30.69 -1.73 16.19
N GLY A 480 -31.90 -1.25 16.49
CA GLY A 480 -32.49 -0.06 15.88
C GLY A 480 -33.38 -0.35 14.66
N ASP A 481 -33.30 0.53 13.66
CA ASP A 481 -34.01 0.46 12.39
C ASP A 481 -33.06 0.65 11.20
N ILE A 482 -33.60 0.58 9.98
CA ILE A 482 -32.86 0.61 8.71
C ILE A 482 -33.37 1.69 7.75
N ASP A 483 -34.24 2.59 8.23
CA ASP A 483 -34.78 3.63 7.37
C ASP A 483 -33.68 4.71 7.12
N ASN A 484 -33.70 5.36 5.96
CA ASN A 484 -32.69 6.34 5.53
C ASN A 484 -31.22 5.84 5.44
N LEU A 485 -30.94 4.54 5.58
CA LEU A 485 -29.62 3.97 5.32
C LEU A 485 -29.46 3.65 3.83
N ILE A 486 -28.64 4.45 3.16
CA ILE A 486 -28.35 4.34 1.72
C ILE A 486 -26.85 4.45 1.44
N VAL A 487 -26.41 3.88 0.32
CA VAL A 487 -25.05 4.10 -0.23
C VAL A 487 -24.90 5.58 -0.59
N GLY A 488 -23.70 6.14 -0.36
CA GLY A 488 -23.40 7.56 -0.49
C GLY A 488 -23.77 8.41 0.74
N ARG A 489 -24.33 7.83 1.80
CA ARG A 489 -24.59 8.56 3.04
C ARG A 489 -23.30 8.75 3.85
N ASN A 490 -23.09 9.97 4.36
CA ASN A 490 -21.99 10.28 5.27
C ASN A 490 -22.33 9.97 6.74
N ALA A 491 -21.28 9.66 7.49
CA ALA A 491 -21.22 9.29 8.89
C ALA A 491 -19.85 9.75 9.45
N VAL A 492 -19.64 9.60 10.77
CA VAL A 492 -18.33 9.88 11.41
C VAL A 492 -17.85 8.62 12.08
N PHE A 493 -16.61 8.21 11.82
CA PHE A 493 -15.96 7.12 12.52
C PHE A 493 -14.89 7.68 13.47
N TYR A 494 -14.84 7.14 14.69
CA TYR A 494 -13.72 7.34 15.60
C TYR A 494 -13.02 6.01 15.79
N ASP A 495 -11.70 5.99 15.68
CA ASP A 495 -10.89 4.80 15.92
C ASP A 495 -10.72 4.49 17.43
N ARG A 496 -9.63 3.82 17.82
CA ARG A 496 -9.31 3.55 19.22
C ARG A 496 -8.47 4.63 19.91
N THR A 497 -7.72 5.43 19.16
CA THR A 497 -6.96 6.56 19.72
C THR A 497 -7.83 7.81 19.86
N GLY A 498 -8.96 7.85 19.16
CA GLY A 498 -9.98 8.89 19.24
C GLY A 498 -9.95 9.89 18.08
N LEU A 499 -9.16 9.63 17.03
CA LEU A 499 -9.12 10.48 15.84
C LEU A 499 -10.42 10.34 15.05
N ASP A 500 -10.87 11.42 14.42
CA ASP A 500 -12.07 11.46 13.59
C ASP A 500 -11.76 11.19 12.11
N TRP A 501 -12.63 10.38 11.49
CA TRP A 501 -12.55 9.99 10.09
C TRP A 501 -13.91 10.27 9.42
N ASP A 502 -13.89 10.96 8.27
CA ASP A 502 -15.08 11.10 7.42
C ASP A 502 -15.44 9.73 6.85
N ALA A 503 -16.62 9.21 7.19
CA ALA A 503 -17.04 7.88 6.78
C ALA A 503 -18.19 7.96 5.76
N THR A 504 -17.96 7.58 4.51
CA THR A 504 -19.02 7.49 3.48
C THR A 504 -19.40 6.03 3.25
N VAL A 505 -20.69 5.71 3.35
CA VAL A 505 -21.21 4.36 3.11
C VAL A 505 -21.04 3.97 1.64
N ILE A 506 -20.22 2.95 1.38
CA ILE A 506 -19.96 2.43 0.03
C ILE A 506 -20.80 1.18 -0.31
N LYS A 507 -21.18 0.38 0.69
CA LYS A 507 -21.99 -0.84 0.48
C LYS A 507 -22.82 -1.18 1.72
N ILE A 508 -24.00 -1.75 1.51
CA ILE A 508 -24.89 -2.24 2.57
C ILE A 508 -25.26 -3.70 2.27
N VAL A 509 -25.23 -4.56 3.30
CA VAL A 509 -25.71 -5.95 3.24
C VAL A 509 -26.98 -6.08 4.09
N ASP A 510 -28.13 -6.21 3.42
CA ASP A 510 -29.45 -6.24 4.05
C ASP A 510 -29.72 -7.59 4.75
N ASN A 511 -29.91 -7.54 6.07
CA ASN A 511 -30.31 -8.63 6.93
C ASN A 511 -31.23 -8.12 8.06
N PRO A 512 -32.13 -8.95 8.60
CA PRO A 512 -33.09 -8.50 9.61
C PRO A 512 -32.40 -8.15 10.94
N ILE A 513 -32.52 -6.89 11.36
CA ILE A 513 -31.96 -6.38 12.62
C ILE A 513 -32.87 -6.67 13.83
N SER A 514 -34.20 -6.64 13.64
CA SER A 514 -35.16 -6.99 14.68
C SER A 514 -36.43 -7.60 14.09
N ILE A 515 -37.11 -8.43 14.89
CA ILE A 515 -38.37 -9.09 14.51
C ILE A 515 -39.47 -8.03 14.25
N ARG A 516 -39.45 -6.91 14.99
CA ARG A 516 -40.36 -5.77 14.80
C ARG A 516 -40.16 -5.09 13.44
N GLN A 517 -38.92 -4.97 12.95
CA GLN A 517 -38.67 -4.46 11.59
C GLN A 517 -39.12 -5.45 10.52
N ALA A 518 -38.86 -6.75 10.74
CA ALA A 518 -39.23 -7.81 9.81
C ALA A 518 -40.74 -7.91 9.53
N PHE A 519 -41.59 -7.63 10.52
CA PHE A 519 -43.05 -7.55 10.34
C PHE A 519 -43.45 -6.55 9.23
N TRP A 520 -42.77 -5.41 9.12
CA TRP A 520 -43.06 -4.36 8.14
C TRP A 520 -42.35 -4.55 6.79
N THR A 521 -41.37 -5.45 6.69
CA THR A 521 -40.58 -5.67 5.47
C THR A 521 -41.42 -6.04 4.23
N PRO A 522 -42.45 -6.91 4.29
CA PRO A 522 -43.29 -7.21 3.13
C PRO A 522 -44.02 -5.96 2.62
N TYR A 523 -44.63 -5.18 3.52
CA TYR A 523 -45.33 -3.95 3.18
C TYR A 523 -44.41 -2.87 2.61
N ARG A 524 -43.20 -2.68 3.18
CA ARG A 524 -42.17 -1.79 2.60
C ARG A 524 -41.80 -2.21 1.17
N LYS A 525 -41.67 -3.51 0.89
CA LYS A 525 -41.35 -4.02 -0.46
C LYS A 525 -42.49 -3.76 -1.46
N VAL A 526 -43.74 -3.97 -1.06
CA VAL A 526 -44.91 -3.62 -1.89
C VAL A 526 -44.96 -2.11 -2.17
N SER A 527 -44.74 -1.27 -1.15
CA SER A 527 -44.69 0.19 -1.30
C SER A 527 -43.62 0.63 -2.31
N ARG A 528 -42.38 0.14 -2.16
CA ARG A 528 -41.28 0.44 -3.10
C ARG A 528 -41.55 -0.07 -4.51
N PHE A 529 -42.25 -1.20 -4.67
CA PHE A 529 -42.66 -1.69 -5.99
C PHE A 529 -43.71 -0.78 -6.63
N ILE A 530 -44.75 -0.37 -5.88
CA ILE A 530 -45.76 0.58 -6.36
C ILE A 530 -45.09 1.90 -6.75
N GLU A 531 -44.24 2.46 -5.88
CA GLU A 531 -43.44 3.66 -6.16
C GLU A 531 -42.58 3.51 -7.42
N THR A 532 -41.89 2.37 -7.60
CA THR A 532 -41.11 2.09 -8.81
C THR A 532 -41.98 2.03 -10.06
N GLN A 533 -43.18 1.44 -10.00
CA GLN A 533 -44.11 1.38 -11.13
C GLN A 533 -44.75 2.74 -11.43
N VAL A 534 -45.08 3.53 -10.40
CA VAL A 534 -45.57 4.91 -10.54
C VAL A 534 -44.49 5.79 -11.16
N ASN A 535 -43.24 5.70 -10.72
CA ASN A 535 -42.13 6.46 -11.29
C ASN A 535 -41.81 6.03 -12.73
N LYS A 536 -41.89 4.72 -13.05
CA LYS A 536 -41.79 4.24 -14.44
C LYS A 536 -42.96 4.69 -15.31
N PHE A 537 -44.18 4.71 -14.77
CA PHE A 537 -45.36 5.20 -15.48
C PHE A 537 -45.27 6.72 -15.72
N ALA A 538 -44.85 7.50 -14.72
CA ALA A 538 -44.60 8.93 -14.85
C ALA A 538 -43.52 9.20 -15.90
N ALA A 539 -42.37 8.53 -15.85
CA ALA A 539 -41.34 8.66 -16.87
C ALA A 539 -41.82 8.23 -18.28
N ALA A 540 -42.68 7.20 -18.40
CA ALA A 540 -43.28 6.81 -19.67
C ALA A 540 -44.35 7.80 -20.16
N GLN A 541 -45.05 8.46 -19.24
CA GLN A 541 -46.02 9.52 -19.51
C GLN A 541 -45.30 10.79 -19.97
N ASP A 542 -44.23 11.20 -19.29
CA ASP A 542 -43.38 12.34 -19.68
C ASP A 542 -42.72 12.10 -21.04
N ASN A 543 -42.18 10.90 -21.29
CA ASN A 543 -41.66 10.54 -22.62
C ASN A 543 -42.76 10.60 -23.71
N LYS A 544 -44.02 10.26 -23.40
CA LYS A 544 -45.17 10.44 -24.31
C LYS A 544 -45.57 11.90 -24.50
N VAL A 545 -45.55 12.72 -23.45
CA VAL A 545 -45.82 14.15 -23.53
C VAL A 545 -44.71 14.85 -24.32
N GLN A 546 -43.46 14.43 -24.14
CA GLN A 546 -42.32 14.93 -24.90
C GLN A 546 -42.38 14.49 -26.38
N SER A 547 -42.74 13.23 -26.69
CA SER A 547 -42.95 12.82 -28.09
C SER A 547 -44.14 13.52 -28.75
N GLN A 548 -45.24 13.75 -28.01
CA GLN A 548 -46.38 14.54 -28.49
C GLN A 548 -46.04 16.03 -28.64
N ALA A 549 -45.15 16.58 -27.82
CA ALA A 549 -44.62 17.93 -27.99
C ALA A 549 -43.76 18.01 -29.26
N THR A 550 -42.90 17.03 -29.54
CA THR A 550 -42.13 16.94 -30.80
C THR A 550 -43.07 16.85 -32.01
N GLU A 551 -44.05 15.94 -32.01
CA GLU A 551 -45.07 15.89 -33.07
C GLU A 551 -45.84 17.23 -33.23
N SER A 552 -46.10 17.93 -32.12
CA SER A 552 -46.80 19.23 -32.13
C SER A 552 -45.94 20.37 -32.66
N ILE A 553 -44.62 20.25 -32.58
CA ILE A 553 -43.66 21.18 -33.19
C ILE A 553 -43.54 20.89 -34.68
N GLU A 554 -43.38 19.62 -35.09
CA GLU A 554 -43.34 19.22 -36.50
C GLU A 554 -44.64 19.61 -37.24
N LYS A 555 -45.80 19.36 -36.64
CA LYS A 555 -47.13 19.74 -37.18
C LYS A 555 -47.39 21.26 -37.16
N LYS A 556 -46.52 22.07 -36.53
CA LYS A 556 -46.56 23.54 -36.59
C LYS A 556 -45.45 24.16 -37.44
N ALA A 557 -44.37 23.42 -37.71
CA ALA A 557 -43.32 23.83 -38.65
C ALA A 557 -43.69 23.55 -40.11
N ALA A 558 -44.60 22.61 -40.37
CA ALA A 558 -45.04 22.21 -41.72
C ALA A 558 -46.15 23.09 -42.34
N ALA A 559 -46.41 24.29 -41.81
CA ALA A 559 -47.57 25.12 -42.16
C ALA A 559 -47.26 26.59 -42.52
N ALA A 560 -46.00 26.90 -42.87
CA ALA A 560 -45.58 28.09 -43.62
C ALA A 560 -44.12 27.89 -44.09
N ASP A 561 -43.73 28.14 -45.33
CA ASP A 561 -44.54 28.46 -46.51
C ASP A 561 -43.82 28.02 -47.80
N ALA A 562 -44.57 27.73 -48.86
CA ALA A 562 -44.02 27.22 -50.12
C ALA A 562 -43.85 28.32 -51.19
N HIS A 563 -42.96 29.30 -50.96
CA HIS A 563 -42.45 30.15 -52.03
C HIS A 563 -41.00 30.59 -51.82
N ALA A 564 -40.22 30.65 -52.91
CA ALA A 564 -38.76 30.65 -52.86
C ALA A 564 -38.11 31.97 -53.33
N SER A 565 -36.94 32.33 -52.75
CA SER A 565 -35.66 32.52 -53.49
C SER A 565 -34.58 33.31 -52.72
N LYS A 566 -33.33 32.79 -52.75
CA LYS A 566 -32.03 33.52 -52.62
C LYS A 566 -31.70 34.16 -51.24
N SER A 567 -30.44 34.25 -50.78
CA SER A 567 -29.15 33.66 -51.25
C SER A 567 -27.98 33.90 -50.27
N VAL A 568 -27.07 32.91 -50.11
CA VAL A 568 -25.61 33.06 -49.82
C VAL A 568 -25.22 33.63 -48.41
N ALA A 569 -24.18 33.20 -47.66
CA ALA A 569 -23.03 32.29 -47.88
C ALA A 569 -22.72 31.39 -46.65
N ALA A 570 -21.67 30.54 -46.76
CA ALA A 570 -21.02 29.77 -45.67
C ALA A 570 -19.72 30.48 -45.19
N PRO A 571 -18.83 29.96 -44.29
CA PRO A 571 -18.54 28.59 -43.81
C PRO A 571 -18.94 28.39 -42.31
N SER A 572 -18.42 27.53 -41.39
CA SER A 572 -17.14 26.78 -41.22
C SER A 572 -17.29 25.52 -40.32
N ALA A 573 -16.17 24.82 -40.03
CA ALA A 573 -16.00 23.66 -39.13
C ALA A 573 -14.74 23.88 -38.22
N PRO A 574 -14.29 22.98 -37.30
CA PRO A 574 -14.73 21.62 -36.89
C PRO A 574 -15.10 21.57 -35.35
N ALA A 575 -15.00 20.51 -34.50
CA ALA A 575 -14.40 19.16 -34.55
C ALA A 575 -14.97 18.15 -33.50
N THR A 576 -14.42 16.92 -33.56
CA THR A 576 -14.23 15.79 -32.58
C THR A 576 -14.49 16.00 -31.07
N VAL A 577 -14.78 14.98 -30.21
CA VAL A 577 -14.27 13.57 -30.11
C VAL A 577 -15.37 12.55 -29.67
N ASN A 578 -15.12 11.25 -29.90
CA ASN A 578 -15.98 10.07 -29.68
C ASN A 578 -16.36 9.71 -28.21
N VAL A 579 -17.50 9.02 -28.05
CA VAL A 579 -17.76 7.98 -27.02
C VAL A 579 -18.49 6.78 -27.67
N ASN A 580 -18.36 5.58 -27.11
CA ASN A 580 -18.69 4.28 -27.72
C ASN A 580 -20.18 4.04 -28.06
N THR A 581 -20.39 3.17 -29.05
CA THR A 581 -21.70 2.75 -29.56
C THR A 581 -22.36 1.61 -28.76
N ALA A 582 -23.68 1.70 -28.60
CA ALA A 582 -24.55 0.57 -28.27
C ALA A 582 -25.24 0.04 -29.55
N PRO A 583 -25.62 -1.24 -29.63
CA PRO A 583 -26.28 -1.79 -30.82
C PRO A 583 -27.69 -1.19 -31.02
N PRO A 584 -28.17 -1.07 -32.27
CA PRO A 584 -29.49 -0.50 -32.58
C PRO A 584 -30.63 -1.39 -32.06
N PRO A 585 -31.78 -0.81 -31.65
CA PRO A 585 -32.94 -1.58 -31.26
C PRO A 585 -33.54 -2.34 -32.46
N PRO A 586 -34.11 -3.54 -32.25
CA PRO A 586 -34.77 -4.30 -33.31
C PRO A 586 -36.04 -3.59 -33.82
N PRO A 587 -36.46 -3.83 -35.08
CA PRO A 587 -37.61 -3.16 -35.67
C PRO A 587 -38.94 -3.48 -34.93
N PHE A 588 -39.88 -2.54 -35.05
CA PHE A 588 -41.14 -2.51 -34.30
C PHE A 588 -42.12 -3.62 -34.72
N ASP A 589 -42.03 -4.76 -34.03
CA ASP A 589 -42.88 -5.94 -34.27
C ASP A 589 -44.22 -5.84 -33.53
N VAL A 590 -45.23 -5.35 -34.25
CA VAL A 590 -46.61 -5.17 -33.75
C VAL A 590 -47.22 -6.47 -33.21
N GLY A 591 -46.88 -7.63 -33.79
CA GLY A 591 -47.40 -8.93 -33.36
C GLY A 591 -46.94 -9.29 -31.94
N LYS A 592 -45.65 -9.06 -31.64
CA LYS A 592 -45.12 -9.24 -30.28
C LYS A 592 -45.72 -8.26 -29.29
N PHE A 593 -45.94 -7.00 -29.67
CA PHE A 593 -46.59 -6.02 -28.79
C PHE A 593 -48.06 -6.38 -28.50
N VAL A 594 -48.84 -6.83 -29.47
CA VAL A 594 -50.22 -7.30 -29.21
C VAL A 594 -50.22 -8.51 -28.28
N GLY A 595 -49.29 -9.46 -28.45
CA GLY A 595 -49.13 -10.59 -27.52
C GLY A 595 -48.78 -10.16 -26.09
N ILE A 596 -47.85 -9.21 -25.94
CA ILE A 596 -47.43 -8.68 -24.63
C ILE A 596 -48.54 -7.85 -23.98
N PHE A 597 -49.22 -6.99 -24.72
CA PHE A 597 -50.36 -6.22 -24.19
C PHE A 597 -51.55 -7.12 -23.85
N ALA A 598 -51.81 -8.18 -24.63
CA ALA A 598 -52.82 -9.18 -24.29
C ALA A 598 -52.44 -9.93 -23.00
N ALA A 599 -51.19 -10.37 -22.85
CA ALA A 599 -50.70 -11.04 -21.64
C ALA A 599 -50.76 -10.12 -20.41
N ILE A 600 -50.37 -8.85 -20.53
CA ILE A 600 -50.45 -7.85 -19.45
C ILE A 600 -51.92 -7.54 -19.10
N SER A 601 -52.80 -7.42 -20.10
CA SER A 601 -54.24 -7.19 -19.89
C SER A 601 -54.92 -8.38 -19.24
N LEU A 602 -54.57 -9.61 -19.63
CA LEU A 602 -55.07 -10.84 -19.03
C LEU A 602 -54.54 -11.03 -17.61
N ALA A 603 -53.27 -10.67 -17.34
CA ALA A 603 -52.70 -10.68 -15.99
C ALA A 603 -53.35 -9.62 -15.08
N LEU A 604 -53.59 -8.40 -15.57
CA LEU A 604 -54.34 -7.38 -14.85
C LEU A 604 -55.80 -7.80 -14.62
N GLY A 605 -56.43 -8.45 -15.60
CA GLY A 605 -57.77 -9.03 -15.47
C GLY A 605 -57.82 -10.15 -14.43
N ALA A 606 -56.82 -11.04 -14.41
CA ALA A 606 -56.70 -12.11 -13.41
C ALA A 606 -56.42 -11.57 -12.00
N ILE A 607 -55.59 -10.53 -11.87
CA ILE A 607 -55.37 -9.82 -10.59
C ILE A 607 -56.67 -9.13 -10.15
N GLY A 608 -57.38 -8.48 -11.07
CA GLY A 608 -58.69 -7.86 -10.80
C GLY A 608 -59.74 -8.88 -10.35
N ALA A 609 -59.82 -10.03 -11.02
CA ALA A 609 -60.70 -11.13 -10.65
C ALA A 609 -60.32 -11.77 -9.31
N ALA A 610 -59.02 -11.90 -9.00
CA ALA A 610 -58.55 -12.37 -7.71
C ALA A 610 -58.85 -11.38 -6.57
N ILE A 611 -58.67 -10.07 -6.80
CA ILE A 611 -59.06 -9.04 -5.83
C ILE A 611 -60.58 -9.04 -5.64
N ALA A 612 -61.36 -9.15 -6.72
CA ALA A 612 -62.82 -9.23 -6.66
C ALA A 612 -63.31 -10.48 -5.90
N SER A 613 -62.70 -11.65 -6.10
CA SER A 613 -63.05 -12.88 -5.37
C SER A 613 -62.63 -12.83 -3.91
N ILE A 614 -61.50 -12.20 -3.57
CA ILE A 614 -61.08 -11.91 -2.19
C ILE A 614 -62.09 -10.95 -1.52
N VAL A 615 -62.51 -9.88 -2.19
CA VAL A 615 -63.49 -8.91 -1.66
C VAL A 615 -64.87 -9.56 -1.50
N ALA A 616 -65.34 -10.35 -2.47
CA ALA A 616 -66.60 -11.08 -2.36
C ALA A 616 -66.56 -12.13 -1.22
N GLY A 617 -65.47 -12.90 -1.13
CA GLY A 617 -65.25 -13.87 -0.05
C GLY A 617 -65.13 -13.21 1.33
N PHE A 618 -64.59 -11.99 1.40
CA PHE A 618 -64.58 -11.18 2.62
C PHE A 618 -65.99 -10.71 2.98
N MET A 619 -66.74 -10.11 2.04
CA MET A 619 -68.12 -9.66 2.27
C MET A 619 -69.09 -10.78 2.64
N ALA A 620 -68.81 -12.03 2.28
CA ALA A 620 -69.56 -13.21 2.71
C ALA A 620 -69.30 -13.64 4.19
N LEU A 621 -68.38 -12.99 4.90
CA LEU A 621 -68.09 -13.29 6.31
C LEU A 621 -69.01 -12.54 7.27
N THR A 622 -69.62 -13.27 8.21
CA THR A 622 -70.30 -12.70 9.38
C THR A 622 -69.38 -11.75 10.15
N TRP A 623 -69.84 -10.54 10.47
CA TRP A 623 -69.06 -9.42 11.06
C TRP A 623 -67.93 -9.80 12.03
N TRP A 624 -68.18 -10.66 13.02
CA TRP A 624 -67.17 -11.05 14.02
C TRP A 624 -65.96 -11.81 13.44
N LYS A 625 -66.10 -12.44 12.27
CA LYS A 625 -65.00 -13.10 11.53
C LYS A 625 -64.15 -12.10 10.73
N MET A 626 -64.65 -10.89 10.45
CA MET A 626 -63.92 -9.90 9.65
C MET A 626 -62.60 -9.47 10.31
N PRO A 627 -62.53 -9.10 11.61
CA PRO A 627 -61.26 -8.79 12.27
C PRO A 627 -60.30 -9.98 12.32
N LEU A 628 -60.84 -11.20 12.49
CA LEU A 628 -60.05 -12.42 12.54
C LEU A 628 -59.45 -12.78 11.17
N ALA A 629 -60.20 -12.55 10.08
CA ALA A 629 -59.70 -12.72 8.71
C ALA A 629 -58.62 -11.68 8.37
N VAL A 630 -58.80 -10.41 8.77
CA VAL A 630 -57.77 -9.37 8.63
C VAL A 630 -56.51 -9.73 9.40
N LEU A 631 -56.65 -10.18 10.66
CA LEU A 631 -55.52 -10.64 11.48
C LEU A 631 -54.81 -11.85 10.84
N GLY A 632 -55.57 -12.79 10.28
CA GLY A 632 -55.05 -13.96 9.55
C GLY A 632 -54.26 -13.57 8.30
N ILE A 633 -54.74 -12.60 7.52
CA ILE A 633 -54.02 -12.07 6.35
C ILE A 633 -52.73 -11.36 6.77
N ILE A 634 -52.75 -10.56 7.84
CA ILE A 634 -51.56 -9.90 8.39
C ILE A 634 -50.54 -10.95 8.88
N MET A 635 -50.99 -11.98 9.59
CA MET A 635 -50.15 -13.12 9.99
C MET A 635 -49.57 -13.88 8.79
N LEU A 636 -50.34 -14.09 7.73
CA LEU A 636 -49.89 -14.80 6.53
C LEU A 636 -48.82 -14.01 5.76
N ILE A 637 -48.94 -12.68 5.70
CA ILE A 637 -47.98 -11.78 5.04
C ILE A 637 -46.70 -11.60 5.87
N SER A 638 -46.84 -11.28 7.16
CA SER A 638 -45.71 -10.90 8.03
C SER A 638 -45.08 -12.06 8.81
N GLY A 639 -45.85 -13.11 9.11
CA GLY A 639 -45.39 -14.27 9.88
C GLY A 639 -44.16 -14.97 9.30
N PRO A 640 -44.12 -15.31 7.99
CA PRO A 640 -42.94 -15.90 7.36
C PRO A 640 -41.69 -15.00 7.48
N ALA A 641 -41.85 -13.68 7.35
CA ALA A 641 -40.77 -12.72 7.51
C ALA A 641 -40.27 -12.64 8.97
N MET A 642 -41.18 -12.66 9.94
CA MET A 642 -40.83 -12.70 11.37
C MET A 642 -40.11 -14.00 11.76
N ILE A 643 -40.56 -15.16 11.24
CA ILE A 643 -39.91 -16.46 11.48
C ILE A 643 -38.50 -16.47 10.88
N MET A 644 -38.33 -16.03 9.64
CA MET A 644 -37.02 -15.91 9.01
C MET A 644 -36.10 -14.93 9.75
N ALA A 645 -36.64 -13.83 10.28
CA ALA A 645 -35.88 -12.89 11.11
C ALA A 645 -35.47 -13.51 12.44
N TYR A 646 -36.35 -14.21 13.15
CA TYR A 646 -36.03 -14.93 14.39
C TYR A 646 -34.92 -15.98 14.17
N LEU A 647 -35.00 -16.73 13.06
CA LEU A 647 -34.00 -17.73 12.69
C LEU A 647 -32.65 -17.10 12.32
N LYS A 648 -32.62 -15.99 11.55
CA LYS A 648 -31.38 -15.26 11.25
C LYS A 648 -30.78 -14.60 12.50
N LEU A 649 -31.59 -13.95 13.33
CA LEU A 649 -31.13 -13.26 14.55
C LEU A 649 -30.50 -14.19 15.58
N ARG A 650 -30.97 -15.44 15.68
CA ARG A 650 -30.36 -16.50 16.50
C ARG A 650 -29.11 -17.14 15.87
N LYS A 651 -28.84 -16.89 14.58
CA LYS A 651 -27.71 -17.45 13.82
C LYS A 651 -26.65 -16.40 13.43
N ARG A 652 -26.79 -15.14 13.86
CA ARG A 652 -25.78 -14.09 13.65
C ARG A 652 -24.41 -14.58 14.13
N ASN A 653 -23.43 -14.61 13.24
CA ASN A 653 -22.09 -15.14 13.49
C ASN A 653 -21.05 -14.15 12.94
N LEU A 654 -20.07 -13.79 13.76
CA LEU A 654 -18.98 -12.91 13.36
C LEU A 654 -17.92 -13.63 12.51
N ALA A 655 -17.78 -14.96 12.63
CA ALA A 655 -16.73 -15.74 11.98
C ALA A 655 -16.50 -15.37 10.49
N PRO A 656 -17.51 -15.37 9.60
CA PRO A 656 -17.30 -15.13 8.16
C PRO A 656 -16.83 -13.72 7.79
N ILE A 657 -16.76 -12.79 8.76
CA ILE A 657 -16.23 -11.43 8.59
C ILE A 657 -14.76 -11.38 9.04
N LEU A 658 -14.37 -12.18 10.04
CA LEU A 658 -12.99 -12.34 10.46
C LEU A 658 -12.23 -13.29 9.52
N ASP A 659 -12.87 -14.38 9.08
CA ASP A 659 -12.33 -15.31 8.09
C ASP A 659 -11.99 -14.59 6.76
N ALA A 660 -12.85 -13.65 6.33
CA ALA A 660 -12.62 -12.82 5.15
C ALA A 660 -11.45 -11.81 5.31
N ASN A 661 -11.14 -11.43 6.55
CA ASN A 661 -9.95 -10.64 6.92
C ASN A 661 -8.71 -11.50 7.21
N GLY A 662 -8.78 -12.83 7.00
CA GLY A 662 -7.66 -13.74 7.15
C GLY A 662 -7.51 -14.37 8.54
N TRP A 663 -8.51 -14.33 9.41
CA TRP A 663 -8.51 -15.21 10.59
C TRP A 663 -8.87 -16.66 10.18
N ALA A 664 -8.58 -17.63 11.04
CA ALA A 664 -9.16 -18.97 10.95
C ALA A 664 -10.04 -19.25 12.18
N ILE A 665 -11.34 -18.92 12.11
CA ILE A 665 -12.25 -19.04 13.27
C ILE A 665 -12.84 -20.45 13.38
N ASN A 666 -12.39 -21.19 14.39
CA ASN A 666 -12.85 -22.54 14.72
C ASN A 666 -14.15 -22.54 15.55
N ALA A 667 -14.24 -21.71 16.60
CA ALA A 667 -15.41 -21.68 17.47
C ALA A 667 -16.43 -20.59 17.09
N LYS A 668 -17.72 -20.94 17.08
CA LYS A 668 -18.81 -20.03 16.67
C LYS A 668 -18.81 -18.73 17.47
N ALA A 669 -18.53 -17.62 16.80
CA ALA A 669 -18.54 -16.26 17.35
C ALA A 669 -19.95 -15.65 17.23
N THR A 670 -20.95 -16.24 17.91
CA THR A 670 -22.35 -15.82 17.75
C THR A 670 -22.65 -14.48 18.41
N VAL A 671 -23.58 -13.71 17.80
CA VAL A 671 -24.04 -12.40 18.27
C VAL A 671 -25.53 -12.45 18.58
N ASN A 672 -25.87 -12.92 19.80
CA ASN A 672 -27.25 -13.01 20.27
C ASN A 672 -27.93 -11.62 20.37
N ILE A 673 -29.24 -11.58 20.63
CA ILE A 673 -30.01 -10.32 20.63
C ILE A 673 -29.55 -9.37 21.75
N SER A 674 -29.45 -9.85 22.99
CA SER A 674 -29.06 -9.03 24.16
C SER A 674 -27.66 -8.43 24.00
N PHE A 675 -26.71 -9.20 23.47
CA PHE A 675 -25.35 -8.74 23.20
C PHE A 675 -25.29 -7.77 22.01
N GLY A 676 -26.05 -8.02 20.93
CA GLY A 676 -26.18 -7.05 19.82
C GLY A 676 -26.73 -5.68 20.27
N ASN A 677 -27.64 -5.65 21.25
CA ASN A 677 -28.13 -4.38 21.81
C ASN A 677 -27.03 -3.55 22.51
N LEU A 678 -25.87 -4.14 22.84
CA LEU A 678 -24.68 -3.43 23.34
C LEU A 678 -23.74 -3.00 22.21
N LEU A 679 -23.71 -3.74 21.11
CA LEU A 679 -22.88 -3.46 19.92
C LEU A 679 -23.46 -2.37 19.01
N THR A 680 -24.76 -2.08 19.15
CA THR A 680 -25.43 -0.95 18.50
C THR A 680 -26.31 -0.22 19.49
N GLN A 681 -25.87 0.98 19.90
CA GLN A 681 -26.63 1.86 20.80
C GLN A 681 -27.45 2.86 19.98
N ILE A 682 -28.60 3.26 20.51
CA ILE A 682 -29.54 4.19 19.88
C ILE A 682 -29.59 5.47 20.73
N ALA A 683 -29.69 6.63 20.09
CA ALA A 683 -29.83 7.90 20.80
C ALA A 683 -31.03 7.89 21.77
N SER A 684 -30.73 8.04 23.06
CA SER A 684 -31.71 8.21 24.13
C SER A 684 -31.52 9.58 24.77
N LEU A 685 -32.62 10.28 25.05
CA LEU A 685 -32.57 11.51 25.84
C LEU A 685 -32.07 11.21 27.27
N PRO A 686 -31.13 11.99 27.82
CA PRO A 686 -30.74 11.90 29.23
C PRO A 686 -31.94 11.97 30.19
N LEU A 687 -31.85 11.26 31.31
CA LEU A 687 -32.95 11.11 32.28
C LEU A 687 -33.50 12.45 32.84
N ASN A 688 -32.68 13.51 32.82
CA ASN A 688 -33.05 14.85 33.31
C ASN A 688 -33.36 15.86 32.17
N SER A 689 -33.59 15.40 30.93
CA SER A 689 -33.92 16.27 29.79
C SER A 689 -35.35 16.82 29.86
N ARG A 690 -35.48 18.16 29.79
CA ARG A 690 -36.78 18.83 29.56
C ARG A 690 -37.12 18.79 28.07
N VAL A 691 -38.19 18.07 27.70
CA VAL A 691 -38.69 18.03 26.32
C VAL A 691 -39.80 19.05 26.13
N ASN A 692 -39.64 19.97 25.18
CA ASN A 692 -40.75 20.81 24.73
C ASN A 692 -41.60 20.01 23.72
N LEU A 693 -42.83 19.66 24.10
CA LEU A 693 -43.75 18.88 23.27
C LEU A 693 -44.48 19.74 22.20
N ASN A 694 -44.34 21.06 22.24
CA ASN A 694 -45.00 21.98 21.32
C ASN A 694 -44.09 22.29 20.12
N ASP A 695 -43.94 21.32 19.20
CA ASP A 695 -43.22 21.50 17.93
C ASP A 695 -44.07 22.36 16.95
N PRO A 696 -43.62 23.59 16.58
CA PRO A 696 -44.36 24.48 15.69
C PRO A 696 -44.43 24.00 14.24
N PHE A 697 -43.57 23.06 13.84
CA PHE A 697 -43.56 22.45 12.51
C PHE A 697 -44.24 21.07 12.48
N SER A 698 -44.68 20.56 13.63
CA SER A 698 -45.48 19.33 13.68
C SER A 698 -46.75 19.53 12.85
N LYS A 699 -46.87 18.77 11.77
CA LYS A 699 -48.13 18.70 11.02
C LYS A 699 -49.19 18.23 12.01
N LYS A 700 -50.18 19.07 12.31
CA LYS A 700 -51.39 18.71 13.07
C LYS A 700 -52.06 17.53 12.37
N GLY A 701 -51.66 16.32 12.74
CA GLY A 701 -52.03 15.10 12.04
C GLY A 701 -53.54 15.00 11.99
N VAL A 702 -54.09 14.63 10.84
CA VAL A 702 -55.54 14.50 10.66
C VAL A 702 -56.02 13.50 11.71
N PRO A 703 -56.69 13.95 12.79
CA PRO A 703 -56.79 13.14 14.00
C PRO A 703 -57.65 11.93 13.67
N ILE A 704 -57.22 10.73 14.06
CA ILE A 704 -57.64 9.46 13.44
C ILE A 704 -59.17 9.33 13.35
N TRP A 705 -59.92 9.84 14.34
CA TRP A 705 -61.38 9.88 14.32
C TRP A 705 -61.98 10.60 13.09
N LYS A 706 -61.33 11.64 12.52
CA LYS A 706 -61.78 12.28 11.27
C LYS A 706 -61.56 11.41 10.04
N ILE A 707 -60.48 10.61 10.01
CA ILE A 707 -60.24 9.64 8.94
C ILE A 707 -61.26 8.50 9.04
N VAL A 708 -61.51 7.99 10.26
CA VAL A 708 -62.53 6.97 10.54
C VAL A 708 -63.94 7.50 10.24
N LEU A 709 -64.27 8.73 10.62
CA LEU A 709 -65.55 9.36 10.32
C LEU A 709 -65.74 9.60 8.81
N GLY A 710 -64.70 10.02 8.10
CA GLY A 710 -64.72 10.16 6.64
C GLY A 710 -64.92 8.81 5.93
N ALA A 711 -64.22 7.76 6.39
CA ALA A 711 -64.40 6.40 5.88
C ALA A 711 -65.81 5.85 6.21
N MET A 712 -66.35 6.14 7.40
CA MET A 712 -67.69 5.74 7.81
C MET A 712 -68.79 6.49 7.03
N LEU A 713 -68.58 7.77 6.71
CA LEU A 713 -69.44 8.55 5.82
C LEU A 713 -69.39 8.06 4.37
N MET A 714 -68.20 7.73 3.85
CA MET A 714 -68.08 7.11 2.52
C MET A 714 -68.77 5.75 2.49
N ALA A 715 -68.57 4.91 3.51
CA ALA A 715 -69.23 3.61 3.60
C ALA A 715 -70.76 3.75 3.69
N SER A 716 -71.30 4.66 4.52
CA SER A 716 -72.74 4.88 4.61
C SER A 716 -73.34 5.49 3.34
N ALA A 717 -72.61 6.38 2.66
CA ALA A 717 -73.00 6.89 1.34
C ALA A 717 -72.99 5.78 0.27
N THR A 718 -71.99 4.90 0.25
CA THR A 718 -71.94 3.75 -0.68
C THR A 718 -73.06 2.75 -0.39
N ILE A 719 -73.34 2.44 0.88
CA ILE A 719 -74.48 1.61 1.29
C ILE A 719 -75.80 2.26 0.85
N TYR A 720 -75.97 3.57 1.06
CA TYR A 720 -77.17 4.30 0.62
C TYR A 720 -77.34 4.29 -0.90
N ILE A 721 -76.24 4.41 -1.67
CA ILE A 721 -76.25 4.32 -3.14
C ILE A 721 -76.60 2.88 -3.59
N LEU A 722 -76.01 1.85 -2.99
CA LEU A 722 -76.33 0.44 -3.29
C LEU A 722 -77.78 0.08 -2.94
N PHE A 723 -78.34 0.72 -1.91
CA PHE A 723 -79.76 0.62 -1.55
C PHE A 723 -80.66 1.37 -2.57
N ARG A 724 -80.29 2.59 -2.96
CA ARG A 724 -80.94 3.37 -4.03
C ARG A 724 -80.95 2.67 -5.40
N LEU A 725 -79.95 1.84 -5.66
CA LEU A 725 -79.81 1.02 -6.87
C LEU A 725 -80.47 -0.37 -6.75
N GLY A 726 -81.12 -0.69 -5.62
CA GLY A 726 -81.82 -1.96 -5.39
C GLY A 726 -80.92 -3.17 -5.13
N ILE A 727 -79.59 -3.02 -5.19
CA ILE A 727 -78.62 -4.11 -5.06
C ILE A 727 -78.65 -4.73 -3.65
N LEU A 728 -78.91 -3.91 -2.63
CA LEU A 728 -79.12 -4.36 -1.24
C LEU A 728 -80.51 -4.97 -0.97
N GLY A 729 -81.40 -5.03 -1.96
CA GLY A 729 -82.68 -5.76 -1.88
C GLY A 729 -82.61 -7.20 -2.40
N LEU A 730 -81.42 -7.66 -2.76
CA LEU A 730 -81.12 -9.00 -3.31
C LEU A 730 -80.09 -9.76 -2.43
N TRP A 731 -80.02 -9.42 -1.15
CA TRP A 731 -79.17 -9.99 -0.10
C TRP A 731 -79.98 -10.30 1.16
#